data_AF-R6DGW3-F1
#
_entry.id   AF-R6DGW3-F1
#
_cell.length_a   1.000
_cell.length_b   1.000
_cell.length_c   1.000
_cell.angle_alpha   90.00
_cell.angle_beta   90.00
_cell.angle_gamma   90.00
#
_symmetry.space_group_name_H-M   'P 1'
#
loop_
_entity.id
_entity.type
_entity.pdbx_description
1 polymer ?
#
loop_
_entity_poly.entity_id
_entity_poly.type
_entity_poly.pdbx_seq_one_letter_code
_entity_poly.pdbx_strand_id
1 'polypeptide(L)'
;MVIMLGIALVSVIAMYLLYPYCNRYVRVENTGASKKGKKYHYKKNSSSSLSGTGMSKQQEKKIGFSIFIAIFVVALLARLIGAIAYKGYEVDVNCFLAWADMIFENGIGKFYSLDAFTDYPPGYMYILFVIGGIRSVFHIVQTSTLSIVLTKLPAILSDMAIGYLVYKIASKRMKETGAALLAGIFLFTPVIFVDSAIWAQVDSVFTLFIVLMCYLVTEKKLIPAYFVFAIGILIKPQSLIFTPVLIYGIIDQVILEGHKNLSKNDFRKNFFIQLGAGIVAILMIGLLMMPFGFQDALKQYTETMGSYPYASVNAYNIWTMFGKNWADQTATSLGISYKMWGTIFIIATVIFTTILNFKSKENKSKYYFEGALIVTAVFTLSVRMHERYVYPAVALLLLVYAVRPRKKLYIAYVIGAALTYLNVTHVLFFFDNTNFDNMAPFPIIVGACFVAFLCYMVYLSYKYYIQYEPAADEKMQQTETQTARSKAGMPYSNRQDDSQSKSRIQRTETLGKIVKTDLIVMAVITVIYAVVAFMNLGNMHAPTTGYSVVQDGEIVLDFGKSVDIRKTWDFLGYQNNPKYVVSISTDGTNWQEIYSDSNAWDAGSVFCWNSTDRQIVTRYLKITPNSETSNDSLLELVFQDADGNLLMPVNEKDYHALFDEQDMFEGRQSWSNGTYFDEVYHARTAYEMIHHLYCYENTHPPLGKIFIALGVSIFGMNPFGWRFMGTLFGVLMVPIIYIFAKKMFKETWISGITTLMFAFDFMHFTQTRIATIDVFVTLFIMLSYFFMFCYTRKSFYDTSLKKTFIPLGLCGIAMGFSWACKWTGIYSSIGLCLIFFIVMGKRFSEYLYASKNPNGTTEGILHKDIIDTFYKKFWKTIAFCCGFFVAIPAAIYTLSYIPFSDGTGHGLIRRMLDNQTSMFNYHSTLNATHPYSSKWYEWPIMKRPIWYFSGEINSHLREGISAFGNPLIWWMGIPAFLFILYLIYKKRDRNAIYLTFGYLSQYLPWIFIGRVVFIYHYFPSVPFVTLMIGYSMKKIVDEKPKWKKAMYVYAALVVVLFIMFYPVISGKAVDPSYVQKYLKWFDSWVLIQTW
;
A
#
# COMPACT_ATOMS: atom_id res chain seq x y z
N MET A 1 -5.57 -3.69 -0.28
CA MET A 1 -4.28 -4.16 0.27
C MET A 1 -3.26 -3.02 0.48
N VAL A 2 -3.08 -2.06 -0.45
CA VAL A 2 -2.20 -0.87 -0.27
C VAL A 2 -2.49 -0.07 1.00
N ILE A 3 -3.76 0.28 1.23
CA ILE A 3 -4.19 1.06 2.41
C ILE A 3 -3.85 0.31 3.69
N MET A 4 -4.14 -0.99 3.75
CA MET A 4 -3.78 -1.85 4.89
C MET A 4 -2.27 -1.85 5.15
N LEU A 5 -1.43 -2.05 4.14
CA LEU A 5 0.03 -2.03 4.32
C LEU A 5 0.56 -0.63 4.65
N GLY A 6 -0.05 0.42 4.11
CA GLY A 6 0.21 1.80 4.49
C GLY A 6 -0.11 2.05 5.96
N ILE A 7 -1.27 1.63 6.44
CA ILE A 7 -1.67 1.71 7.85
C ILE A 7 -0.72 0.89 8.71
N ALA A 8 -0.38 -0.33 8.32
CA ALA A 8 0.56 -1.18 9.05
C ALA A 8 1.94 -0.50 9.17
N LEU A 9 2.49 0.01 8.07
CA LEU A 9 3.79 0.68 8.04
C LEU A 9 3.78 1.97 8.86
N VAL A 10 2.77 2.82 8.68
CA VAL A 10 2.60 4.07 9.44
C VAL A 10 2.46 3.76 10.93
N SER A 11 1.69 2.73 11.29
CA SER A 11 1.49 2.33 12.69
C SER A 11 2.76 1.76 13.30
N VAL A 12 3.51 0.93 12.57
CA VAL A 12 4.83 0.42 12.99
C VAL A 12 5.80 1.57 13.23
N ILE A 13 5.88 2.52 12.29
CA ILE A 13 6.75 3.69 12.42
C ILE A 13 6.30 4.54 13.62
N ALA A 14 5.00 4.84 13.74
CA ALA A 14 4.45 5.64 14.83
C ALA A 14 4.72 4.98 16.20
N MET A 15 4.38 3.71 16.36
CA MET A 15 4.66 2.95 17.59
C MET A 15 6.16 2.93 17.89
N TYR A 16 7.02 2.61 16.92
CA TYR A 16 8.47 2.61 17.12
C TYR A 16 9.02 3.99 17.51
N LEU A 17 8.49 5.08 16.94
CA LEU A 17 8.87 6.46 17.26
C LEU A 17 8.38 6.91 18.65
N LEU A 18 7.37 6.26 19.23
CA LEU A 18 6.89 6.53 20.59
C LEU A 18 7.77 5.91 21.68
N TYR A 19 8.61 4.91 21.35
CA TYR A 19 9.51 4.26 22.32
C TYR A 19 10.35 5.23 23.17
N PRO A 20 11.08 6.23 22.61
CA PRO A 20 11.89 7.15 23.40
C PRO A 20 11.07 8.00 24.37
N TYR A 21 9.82 8.32 24.01
CA TYR A 21 8.91 9.08 24.86
C TYR A 21 8.45 8.21 26.03
N CYS A 22 7.96 7.00 25.78
CA CYS A 22 7.58 6.07 26.84
C CYS A 22 8.75 5.82 27.80
N ASN A 23 9.94 5.54 27.27
CA ASN A 23 11.11 5.21 28.09
C ASN A 23 11.60 6.38 28.97
N ARG A 24 11.32 7.65 28.59
CA ARG A 24 11.64 8.83 29.40
C ARG A 24 10.90 8.83 30.75
N TYR A 25 9.69 8.32 30.77
CA TYR A 25 8.79 8.31 31.92
C TYR A 25 9.01 7.13 32.86
N VAL A 26 9.93 6.21 32.54
CA VAL A 26 10.31 5.12 33.44
C VAL A 26 10.93 5.70 34.72
N ARG A 27 10.47 5.22 35.88
CA ARG A 27 11.00 5.59 37.19
C ARG A 27 12.35 4.87 37.36
N VAL A 28 13.41 5.62 37.66
CA VAL A 28 14.70 5.04 38.03
C VAL A 28 14.64 4.83 39.54
N GLU A 29 14.58 3.57 39.98
CA GLU A 29 14.77 3.25 41.40
C GLU A 29 16.24 3.50 41.73
N ASN A 30 16.52 4.53 42.54
CA ASN A 30 17.81 4.63 43.23
C ASN A 30 17.78 3.56 44.32
N THR A 31 18.18 2.34 43.99
CA THR A 31 18.47 1.32 44.99
C THR A 31 19.74 1.74 45.71
N GLY A 32 19.57 2.53 46.77
CA GLY A 32 20.60 2.75 47.77
C GLY A 32 21.04 1.39 48.28
N ALA A 33 22.26 1.00 47.91
CA ALA A 33 22.94 -0.14 48.46
C ALA A 33 22.84 -0.07 49.99
N SER A 34 22.19 -1.07 50.58
CA SER A 34 22.33 -1.39 51.99
C SER A 34 23.81 -1.72 52.26
N LYS A 35 24.60 -0.68 52.53
CA LYS A 35 25.84 -0.81 53.29
C LYS A 35 25.51 -0.46 54.73
N LYS A 36 25.40 -1.49 55.55
CA LYS A 36 25.49 -1.43 57.00
C LYS A 36 26.68 -0.55 57.40
N GLY A 37 26.44 0.36 58.34
CA GLY A 37 27.43 0.87 59.29
C GLY A 37 28.38 1.96 58.79
N LYS A 38 28.03 3.23 59.05
CA LYS A 38 28.84 4.15 59.86
C LYS A 38 28.08 5.47 60.03
N LYS A 39 27.73 5.78 61.28
CA LYS A 39 27.24 7.10 61.70
C LYS A 39 28.30 8.15 61.36
N TYR A 40 27.98 9.07 60.47
CA TYR A 40 28.63 10.37 60.43
C TYR A 40 27.57 11.44 60.61
N HIS A 41 27.69 12.17 61.71
CA HIS A 41 26.99 13.42 61.95
C HIS A 41 27.31 14.40 60.81
N TYR A 42 26.28 14.93 60.15
CA TYR A 42 26.42 16.19 59.44
C TYR A 42 25.34 17.17 59.89
N LYS A 43 25.83 18.32 60.34
CA LYS A 43 25.10 19.49 60.84
C LYS A 43 24.07 19.98 59.82
N LYS A 44 22.92 20.35 60.35
CA LYS A 44 21.88 21.15 59.72
C LYS A 44 22.43 22.57 59.52
N ASN A 45 22.61 23.02 58.28
CA ASN A 45 22.73 24.44 57.94
C ASN A 45 22.12 24.76 56.57
N SER A 46 21.16 25.70 56.63
CA SER A 46 20.73 26.71 55.66
C SER A 46 20.86 26.47 54.14
N SER A 47 19.69 26.45 53.51
CA SER A 47 19.31 27.22 52.30
C SER A 47 20.43 27.77 51.41
N SER A 48 20.60 27.15 50.24
CA SER A 48 20.92 27.88 49.01
C SER A 48 19.94 27.48 47.91
N SER A 49 19.26 28.49 47.39
CA SER A 49 18.27 28.47 46.33
C SER A 49 18.92 28.15 44.99
N LEU A 50 18.56 27.00 44.40
CA LEU A 50 18.63 26.76 42.95
C LEU A 50 17.20 26.53 42.46
N SER A 51 16.59 27.61 41.98
CA SER A 51 15.28 27.62 41.33
C SER A 51 15.34 26.81 40.02
N GLY A 52 14.95 25.54 40.10
CA GLY A 52 14.63 24.70 38.95
C GLY A 52 13.18 24.24 39.06
N THR A 53 12.33 24.69 38.14
CA THR A 53 10.91 24.38 38.01
C THR A 53 10.66 22.88 37.73
N GLY A 54 10.75 22.05 38.78
CA GLY A 54 10.32 20.66 38.76
C GLY A 54 8.85 20.53 39.17
N MET A 55 8.01 20.01 38.28
CA MET A 55 6.60 19.70 38.56
C MET A 55 6.49 18.76 39.77
N SER A 56 5.59 19.04 40.73
CA SER A 56 5.44 18.19 41.93
C SER A 56 4.93 16.79 41.55
N LYS A 57 5.27 15.76 42.34
CA LYS A 57 4.82 14.37 42.10
C LYS A 57 3.29 14.25 42.06
N GLN A 58 2.60 15.04 42.87
CA GLN A 58 1.14 15.09 42.91
C GLN A 58 0.54 15.78 41.67
N GLN A 59 1.20 16.83 41.18
CA GLN A 59 0.83 17.51 39.94
C GLN A 59 1.06 16.62 38.70
N GLU A 60 2.14 15.84 38.67
CA GLU A 60 2.42 14.87 37.59
C GLU A 60 1.39 13.74 37.55
N LYS A 61 1.01 13.20 38.71
CA LYS A 61 -0.05 12.20 38.83
C LYS A 61 -1.40 12.73 38.30
N LYS A 62 -1.77 13.96 38.66
CA LYS A 62 -3.02 14.60 38.19
C LYS A 62 -3.01 14.80 36.68
N ILE A 63 -1.93 15.34 36.12
CA ILE A 63 -1.78 15.56 34.67
C ILE A 63 -1.79 14.24 33.90
N GLY A 64 -1.02 13.24 34.34
CA GLY A 64 -0.98 11.92 33.71
C GLY A 64 -2.35 11.24 33.70
N PHE A 65 -3.09 11.33 34.81
CA PHE A 65 -4.45 10.79 34.89
C PHE A 65 -5.42 11.55 33.98
N SER A 66 -5.37 12.89 33.91
CA SER A 66 -6.19 13.66 32.97
C SER A 66 -5.90 13.30 31.51
N ILE A 67 -4.63 13.09 31.15
CA ILE A 67 -4.24 12.63 29.81
C ILE A 67 -4.81 11.23 29.55
N PHE A 68 -4.74 10.32 30.53
CA PHE A 68 -5.33 8.99 30.41
C PHE A 68 -6.84 9.07 30.16
N ILE A 69 -7.58 9.88 30.91
CA ILE A 69 -9.03 10.07 30.70
C ILE A 69 -9.32 10.62 29.30
N ALA A 70 -8.56 11.62 28.84
CA ALA A 70 -8.74 12.16 27.48
C ALA A 70 -8.51 11.08 26.40
N ILE A 71 -7.41 10.32 26.51
CA ILE A 71 -7.11 9.18 25.61
C ILE A 71 -8.25 8.15 25.65
N PHE A 72 -8.73 7.82 26.84
CA PHE A 72 -9.77 6.82 27.05
C PHE A 72 -11.09 7.22 26.40
N VAL A 73 -11.51 8.48 26.57
CA VAL A 73 -12.74 9.02 25.96
C VAL A 73 -12.61 9.04 24.44
N VAL A 74 -11.50 9.55 23.90
CA VAL A 74 -11.29 9.59 22.43
C VAL A 74 -11.26 8.18 21.84
N ALA A 75 -10.61 7.22 22.51
CA ALA A 75 -10.55 5.84 22.06
C ALA A 75 -11.92 5.15 22.05
N LEU A 76 -12.77 5.45 23.03
CA LEU A 76 -14.15 4.93 23.09
C LEU A 76 -15.00 5.54 21.97
N LEU A 77 -14.98 6.87 21.82
CA LEU A 77 -15.72 7.57 20.76
C LEU A 77 -15.31 7.07 19.37
N ALA A 78 -14.02 6.90 19.12
CA ALA A 78 -13.52 6.37 17.86
C ALA A 78 -14.06 4.96 17.58
N ARG A 79 -14.10 4.07 18.59
CA ARG A 79 -14.65 2.71 18.45
C ARG A 79 -16.14 2.72 18.19
N LEU A 80 -16.91 3.57 18.87
CA LEU A 80 -18.35 3.70 18.62
C LEU A 80 -18.63 4.20 17.20
N ILE A 81 -17.88 5.20 16.73
CA ILE A 81 -17.96 5.67 15.33
C ILE A 81 -17.62 4.52 14.36
N GLY A 82 -16.55 3.77 14.63
CA GLY A 82 -16.17 2.60 13.82
C GLY A 82 -17.24 1.51 13.79
N ALA A 83 -17.85 1.21 14.94
CA ALA A 83 -18.92 0.24 15.08
C ALA A 83 -20.20 0.64 14.32
N ILE A 84 -20.49 1.94 14.25
CA ILE A 84 -21.60 2.48 13.47
C ILE A 84 -21.28 2.46 11.96
N ALA A 85 -20.04 2.83 11.60
CA ALA A 85 -19.63 2.98 10.20
C ALA A 85 -19.48 1.65 9.46
N TYR A 86 -19.26 0.53 10.16
CA TYR A 86 -19.00 -0.77 9.57
C TYR A 86 -19.91 -1.85 10.17
N LYS A 87 -20.60 -2.62 9.32
CA LYS A 87 -21.46 -3.75 9.75
C LYS A 87 -20.64 -4.85 10.45
N GLY A 88 -19.47 -5.19 9.91
CA GLY A 88 -18.61 -6.29 10.38
C GLY A 88 -18.62 -7.48 9.42
N TYR A 89 -17.96 -8.58 9.81
CA TYR A 89 -17.99 -9.80 9.00
C TYR A 89 -19.37 -10.45 9.11
N GLU A 90 -20.04 -10.57 7.97
CA GLU A 90 -21.48 -10.83 7.94
C GLU A 90 -21.88 -12.13 8.62
N VAL A 91 -21.10 -13.20 8.42
CA VAL A 91 -21.36 -14.51 9.04
C VAL A 91 -21.34 -14.41 10.56
N ASP A 92 -20.27 -13.84 11.13
CA ASP A 92 -20.10 -13.75 12.59
C ASP A 92 -21.17 -12.85 13.23
N VAL A 93 -21.41 -11.68 12.63
CA VAL A 93 -22.38 -10.71 13.14
C VAL A 93 -23.78 -11.30 13.12
N ASN A 94 -24.18 -11.97 12.04
CA ASN A 94 -25.49 -12.60 11.94
C ASN A 94 -25.63 -13.76 12.95
N CYS A 95 -24.58 -14.57 13.15
CA CYS A 95 -24.58 -15.59 14.20
C CYS A 95 -24.82 -14.97 15.59
N PHE A 96 -24.07 -13.93 15.98
CA PHE A 96 -24.25 -13.32 17.29
C PHE A 96 -25.63 -12.65 17.47
N LEU A 97 -26.16 -12.02 16.42
CA LEU A 97 -27.50 -11.43 16.45
C LEU A 97 -28.58 -12.51 16.61
N ALA A 98 -28.48 -13.59 15.83
CA ALA A 98 -29.42 -14.71 15.89
C ALA A 98 -29.35 -15.40 17.26
N TRP A 99 -28.15 -15.72 17.75
CA TRP A 99 -27.98 -16.38 19.05
C TRP A 99 -28.51 -15.54 20.21
N ALA A 100 -28.36 -14.21 20.17
CA ALA A 100 -28.90 -13.31 21.20
C ALA A 100 -30.43 -13.36 21.27
N ASP A 101 -31.12 -13.47 20.14
CA ASP A 101 -32.58 -13.60 20.10
C ASP A 101 -33.01 -15.01 20.50
N MET A 102 -32.36 -16.03 19.91
CA MET A 102 -32.66 -17.43 20.19
C MET A 102 -32.58 -17.76 21.68
N ILE A 103 -31.51 -17.35 22.37
CA ILE A 103 -31.33 -17.64 23.79
C ILE A 103 -32.33 -16.88 24.67
N PHE A 104 -32.73 -15.69 24.26
CA PHE A 104 -33.66 -14.86 25.02
C PHE A 104 -35.11 -15.34 24.85
N GLU A 105 -35.52 -15.67 23.63
CA GLU A 105 -36.89 -16.09 23.29
C GLU A 105 -37.20 -17.53 23.74
N ASN A 106 -36.26 -18.46 23.55
CA ASN A 106 -36.48 -19.88 23.85
C ASN A 106 -36.05 -20.27 25.28
N GLY A 107 -35.38 -19.35 25.98
CA GLY A 107 -34.80 -19.57 27.29
C GLY A 107 -33.44 -20.30 27.25
N ILE A 108 -32.61 -20.03 28.26
CA ILE A 108 -31.24 -20.52 28.38
C ILE A 108 -31.14 -22.06 28.30
N GLY A 109 -32.08 -22.77 28.93
CA GLY A 109 -32.03 -24.23 29.04
C GLY A 109 -32.31 -25.01 27.76
N LYS A 110 -32.88 -24.37 26.75
CA LYS A 110 -33.13 -25.01 25.44
C LYS A 110 -32.09 -24.65 24.40
N PHE A 111 -31.23 -23.66 24.65
CA PHE A 111 -30.40 -23.04 23.62
C PHE A 111 -29.56 -24.03 22.80
N TYR A 112 -28.81 -24.94 23.44
CA TYR A 112 -27.99 -25.94 22.73
C TYR A 112 -28.78 -27.12 22.18
N SER A 113 -30.06 -27.26 22.54
CA SER A 113 -30.96 -28.29 21.99
C SER A 113 -31.71 -27.82 20.74
N LEU A 114 -31.58 -26.54 20.37
CA LEU A 114 -32.16 -25.99 19.15
C LEU A 114 -31.38 -26.48 17.93
N ASP A 115 -32.08 -26.73 16.82
CA ASP A 115 -31.47 -27.11 15.54
C ASP A 115 -30.83 -25.90 14.86
N ALA A 116 -29.75 -25.39 15.46
CA ALA A 116 -29.01 -24.24 14.97
C ALA A 116 -27.51 -24.38 15.26
N PHE A 117 -26.70 -23.88 14.33
CA PHE A 117 -25.25 -23.84 14.52
C PHE A 117 -24.89 -22.95 15.72
N THR A 118 -24.14 -23.51 16.66
CA THR A 118 -23.55 -22.79 17.80
C THR A 118 -22.12 -23.28 18.00
N ASP A 119 -21.18 -22.37 18.22
CA ASP A 119 -19.75 -22.70 18.43
C ASP A 119 -19.12 -21.91 19.60
N TYR A 120 -19.94 -21.31 20.46
CA TYR A 120 -19.50 -20.61 21.68
C TYR A 120 -19.99 -21.29 22.95
N PRO A 121 -19.20 -21.26 24.04
CA PRO A 121 -19.61 -21.85 25.30
C PRO A 121 -20.57 -20.96 26.14
N PRO A 122 -21.14 -21.52 27.22
CA PRO A 122 -22.16 -20.87 28.05
C PRO A 122 -21.81 -19.45 28.55
N GLY A 123 -20.54 -19.17 28.84
CA GLY A 123 -20.13 -17.88 29.38
C GLY A 123 -20.41 -16.73 28.43
N TYR A 124 -20.13 -16.90 27.14
CA TYR A 124 -20.44 -15.87 26.15
C TYR A 124 -21.94 -15.82 25.85
N MET A 125 -22.64 -16.96 25.95
CA MET A 125 -24.09 -17.01 25.78
C MET A 125 -24.84 -16.22 26.86
N TYR A 126 -24.36 -16.18 28.11
CA TYR A 126 -24.92 -15.27 29.12
C TYR A 126 -24.81 -13.79 28.72
N ILE A 127 -23.74 -13.39 28.03
CA ILE A 127 -23.58 -12.02 27.54
C ILE A 127 -24.61 -11.73 26.44
N LEU A 128 -24.80 -12.67 25.50
CA LEU A 128 -25.80 -12.55 24.44
C LEU A 128 -27.23 -12.56 24.99
N PHE A 129 -27.51 -13.31 26.06
CA PHE A 129 -28.80 -13.28 26.75
C PHE A 129 -29.14 -11.89 27.28
N VAL A 130 -28.16 -11.19 27.87
CA VAL A 130 -28.35 -9.80 28.31
C VAL A 130 -28.58 -8.87 27.13
N ILE A 131 -27.86 -9.05 26.01
CA ILE A 131 -28.07 -8.26 24.79
C ILE A 131 -29.47 -8.48 24.21
N GLY A 132 -29.93 -9.73 24.11
CA GLY A 132 -31.28 -10.09 23.68
C GLY A 132 -32.35 -9.45 24.58
N GLY A 133 -32.13 -9.47 25.90
CA GLY A 133 -33.01 -8.81 26.85
C GLY A 133 -33.07 -7.29 26.70
N ILE A 134 -31.93 -6.61 26.52
CA ILE A 134 -31.90 -5.16 26.24
C ILE A 134 -32.67 -4.88 24.95
N ARG A 135 -32.44 -5.65 23.88
CA ARG A 135 -33.14 -5.47 22.62
C ARG A 135 -34.64 -5.67 22.75
N SER A 136 -35.08 -6.67 23.50
CA SER A 136 -36.49 -6.92 23.78
C SER A 136 -37.13 -5.78 24.57
N VAL A 137 -36.50 -5.32 25.66
CA VAL A 137 -37.00 -4.23 26.53
C VAL A 137 -37.16 -2.91 25.77
N PHE A 138 -36.22 -2.59 24.88
CA PHE A 138 -36.24 -1.34 24.11
C PHE A 138 -36.84 -1.49 22.70
N HIS A 139 -37.43 -2.64 22.37
CA HIS A 139 -38.01 -2.94 21.05
C HIS A 139 -37.04 -2.64 19.87
N ILE A 140 -35.77 -3.00 20.02
CA ILE A 140 -34.72 -2.73 19.03
C ILE A 140 -34.75 -3.80 17.94
N VAL A 141 -35.00 -3.38 16.70
CA VAL A 141 -35.01 -4.24 15.51
C VAL A 141 -33.67 -4.96 15.34
N GLN A 142 -33.70 -6.27 15.07
CA GLN A 142 -32.51 -7.14 14.98
C GLN A 142 -31.45 -6.65 14.00
N THR A 143 -31.89 -6.20 12.83
CA THR A 143 -31.03 -5.75 11.73
C THR A 143 -30.62 -4.28 11.85
N SER A 144 -31.07 -3.57 12.88
CA SER A 144 -30.75 -2.15 13.06
C SER A 144 -29.27 -1.92 13.40
N THR A 145 -28.75 -0.75 13.01
CA THR A 145 -27.39 -0.32 13.39
C THR A 145 -27.19 -0.33 14.91
N LEU A 146 -28.22 0.02 15.68
CA LEU A 146 -28.16 0.01 17.14
C LEU A 146 -27.98 -1.41 17.69
N SER A 147 -28.66 -2.40 17.11
CA SER A 147 -28.51 -3.82 17.45
C SER A 147 -27.08 -4.31 17.17
N ILE A 148 -26.52 -3.97 16.01
CA ILE A 148 -25.14 -4.32 15.65
C ILE A 148 -24.13 -3.69 16.63
N VAL A 149 -24.32 -2.42 16.99
CA VAL A 149 -23.46 -1.74 17.96
C VAL A 149 -23.56 -2.38 19.35
N LEU A 150 -24.76 -2.77 19.78
CA LEU A 150 -24.96 -3.50 21.04
C LEU A 150 -24.21 -4.84 21.05
N THR A 151 -24.24 -5.59 19.96
CA THR A 151 -23.52 -6.86 19.81
C THR A 151 -22.00 -6.68 19.84
N LYS A 152 -21.48 -5.55 19.33
CA LYS A 152 -20.04 -5.20 19.36
C LYS A 152 -19.57 -4.68 20.73
N LEU A 153 -20.50 -4.22 21.57
CA LEU A 153 -20.17 -3.50 22.81
C LEU A 153 -19.36 -4.34 23.82
N PRO A 154 -19.62 -5.64 24.06
CA PRO A 154 -18.81 -6.44 24.97
C PRO A 154 -17.32 -6.45 24.61
N ALA A 155 -17.00 -6.58 23.31
CA ALA A 155 -15.63 -6.57 22.83
C ALA A 155 -14.99 -5.17 22.97
N ILE A 156 -15.73 -4.11 22.62
CA ILE A 156 -15.28 -2.73 22.79
C ILE A 156 -14.98 -2.42 24.27
N LEU A 157 -15.88 -2.79 25.19
CA LEU A 157 -15.69 -2.57 26.62
C LEU A 157 -14.51 -3.37 27.17
N SER A 158 -14.27 -4.58 26.64
CA SER A 158 -13.13 -5.40 27.02
C SER A 158 -11.79 -4.79 26.59
N ASP A 159 -11.70 -4.23 25.38
CA ASP A 159 -10.53 -3.45 24.96
C ASP A 159 -10.26 -2.28 25.91
N MET A 160 -11.31 -1.52 26.25
CA MET A 160 -11.20 -0.38 27.15
C MET A 160 -10.73 -0.82 28.53
N ALA A 161 -11.25 -1.93 29.05
CA ALA A 161 -10.82 -2.52 30.32
C ALA A 161 -9.35 -2.97 30.28
N ILE A 162 -8.89 -3.60 29.20
CA ILE A 162 -7.47 -3.95 29.01
C ILE A 162 -6.61 -2.68 28.96
N GLY A 163 -7.04 -1.64 28.25
CA GLY A 163 -6.35 -0.34 28.21
C GLY A 163 -6.19 0.30 29.59
N TYR A 164 -7.23 0.21 30.44
CA TYR A 164 -7.15 0.61 31.84
C TYR A 164 -6.18 -0.25 32.66
N LEU A 165 -6.17 -1.57 32.45
CA LEU A 165 -5.20 -2.45 33.11
C LEU A 165 -3.77 -2.14 32.70
N VAL A 166 -3.51 -1.85 31.41
CA VAL A 166 -2.21 -1.38 30.93
C VAL A 166 -1.78 -0.11 31.66
N TYR A 167 -2.67 0.89 31.77
CA TYR A 167 -2.42 2.12 32.55
C TYR A 167 -2.08 1.80 34.02
N LYS A 168 -2.92 0.99 34.67
CA LYS A 168 -2.76 0.62 36.09
C LYS A 168 -1.45 -0.11 36.34
N ILE A 169 -1.07 -1.06 35.49
CA ILE A 169 0.16 -1.84 35.62
C ILE A 169 1.38 -0.96 35.33
N ALA A 170 1.35 -0.18 34.24
CA ALA A 170 2.44 0.70 33.86
C ALA A 170 2.73 1.77 34.93
N SER A 171 1.69 2.32 35.59
CA SER A 171 1.84 3.35 36.64
C SER A 171 2.65 2.88 37.88
N LYS A 172 2.86 1.57 38.05
CA LYS A 172 3.72 1.02 39.10
C LYS A 172 5.21 1.25 38.82
N ARG A 173 5.62 1.24 37.54
CA ARG A 173 7.04 1.36 37.11
C ARG A 173 7.35 2.63 36.32
N MET A 174 6.32 3.34 35.87
CA MET A 174 6.44 4.55 35.07
C MET A 174 5.66 5.69 35.73
N LYS A 175 6.06 6.92 35.41
CA LYS A 175 5.26 8.12 35.66
C LYS A 175 3.90 7.98 34.96
N GLU A 176 2.88 8.58 35.55
CA GLU A 176 1.47 8.41 35.16
C GLU A 176 1.23 8.93 33.73
N THR A 177 1.95 9.97 33.33
CA THR A 177 2.03 10.42 31.93
C THR A 177 2.52 9.34 30.97
N GLY A 178 3.57 8.59 31.32
CA GLY A 178 4.07 7.46 30.52
C GLY A 178 3.12 6.27 30.50
N ALA A 179 2.45 6.00 31.61
CA ALA A 179 1.42 4.97 31.71
C ALA A 179 0.21 5.30 30.81
N ALA A 180 -0.22 6.56 30.79
CA ALA A 180 -1.30 7.03 29.92
C ALA A 180 -0.94 6.86 28.43
N LEU A 181 0.29 7.17 28.05
CA LEU A 181 0.78 6.96 26.68
C LEU A 181 0.80 5.48 26.29
N LEU A 182 1.18 4.57 27.19
CA LEU A 182 1.14 3.13 26.91
C LEU A 182 -0.28 2.60 26.74
N ALA A 183 -1.22 3.07 27.55
CA ALA A 183 -2.64 2.75 27.35
C ALA A 183 -3.15 3.27 25.99
N GLY A 184 -2.75 4.49 25.60
CA GLY A 184 -3.06 5.03 24.28
C GLY A 184 -2.46 4.19 23.14
N ILE A 185 -1.22 3.74 23.28
CA ILE A 185 -0.57 2.85 22.30
C ILE A 185 -1.40 1.58 22.10
N PHE A 186 -1.86 0.93 23.19
CA PHE A 186 -2.74 -0.23 23.10
C PHE A 186 -4.06 0.11 22.40
N LEU A 187 -4.77 1.12 22.90
CA LEU A 187 -6.13 1.47 22.46
C LEU A 187 -6.19 1.96 21.00
N PHE A 188 -5.11 2.54 20.48
CA PHE A 188 -5.01 2.99 19.08
C PHE A 188 -4.21 2.04 18.20
N THR A 189 -3.82 0.86 18.70
CA THR A 189 -3.23 -0.18 17.85
C THR A 189 -4.28 -0.64 16.83
N PRO A 190 -3.98 -0.63 15.51
CA PRO A 190 -4.97 -0.93 14.49
C PRO A 190 -5.68 -2.27 14.67
N VAL A 191 -4.97 -3.34 15.03
CA VAL A 191 -5.61 -4.66 15.20
C VAL A 191 -6.59 -4.70 16.37
N ILE A 192 -6.29 -3.99 17.46
CA ILE A 192 -7.18 -3.89 18.62
C ILE A 192 -8.47 -3.20 18.22
N PHE A 193 -8.37 -2.15 17.40
CA PHE A 193 -9.51 -1.42 16.89
C PHE A 193 -10.32 -2.21 15.85
N VAL A 194 -9.64 -2.91 14.93
CA VAL A 194 -10.30 -3.65 13.85
C VAL A 194 -11.05 -4.87 14.38
N ASP A 195 -10.44 -5.65 15.26
CA ASP A 195 -11.04 -6.89 15.78
C ASP A 195 -12.36 -6.63 16.52
N SER A 196 -12.38 -5.66 17.44
CA SER A 196 -13.57 -5.36 18.24
C SER A 196 -14.59 -4.50 17.49
N ALA A 197 -14.22 -3.28 17.08
CA ALA A 197 -15.17 -2.29 16.58
C ALA A 197 -15.56 -2.50 15.12
N ILE A 198 -14.64 -2.97 14.28
CA ILE A 198 -14.89 -3.12 12.84
C ILE A 198 -15.44 -4.51 12.54
N TRP A 199 -14.75 -5.58 12.95
CA TRP A 199 -15.13 -6.97 12.66
C TRP A 199 -16.35 -7.42 13.47
N ALA A 200 -16.43 -7.07 14.76
CA ALA A 200 -17.33 -7.65 15.78
C ALA A 200 -16.82 -8.94 16.44
N GLN A 201 -15.52 -9.24 16.35
CA GLN A 201 -14.95 -10.38 17.06
C GLN A 201 -14.79 -10.11 18.54
N VAL A 202 -14.76 -11.21 19.30
CA VAL A 202 -14.92 -11.20 20.77
C VAL A 202 -13.63 -11.66 21.47
N ASP A 203 -12.52 -11.70 20.74
CA ASP A 203 -11.22 -12.14 21.25
C ASP A 203 -10.74 -11.25 22.41
N SER A 204 -11.11 -9.97 22.41
CA SER A 204 -10.82 -9.07 23.53
C SER A 204 -11.51 -9.49 24.84
N VAL A 205 -12.68 -10.15 24.79
CA VAL A 205 -13.47 -10.52 25.97
C VAL A 205 -12.73 -11.56 26.81
N PHE A 206 -12.31 -12.68 26.20
CA PHE A 206 -11.53 -13.68 26.95
C PHE A 206 -10.11 -13.17 27.25
N THR A 207 -9.51 -12.38 26.36
CA THR A 207 -8.18 -11.77 26.58
C THR A 207 -8.16 -10.92 27.85
N LEU A 208 -9.25 -10.21 28.18
CA LEU A 208 -9.36 -9.46 29.43
C LEU A 208 -9.15 -10.36 30.65
N PHE A 209 -9.78 -11.54 30.67
CA PHE A 209 -9.62 -12.51 31.76
C PHE A 209 -8.22 -13.11 31.79
N ILE A 210 -7.59 -13.37 30.64
CA ILE A 210 -6.18 -13.82 30.59
C ILE A 210 -5.23 -12.74 31.13
N VAL A 211 -5.42 -11.48 30.74
CA VAL A 211 -4.63 -10.34 31.26
C VAL A 211 -4.84 -10.18 32.76
N LEU A 212 -6.08 -10.27 33.24
CA LEU A 212 -6.40 -10.21 34.67
C LEU A 212 -5.78 -11.37 35.45
N MET A 213 -5.82 -12.60 34.93
CA MET A 213 -5.17 -13.75 35.52
C MET A 213 -3.66 -13.51 35.63
N CYS A 214 -2.98 -13.14 34.53
CA CYS A 214 -1.54 -12.82 34.56
C CYS A 214 -1.22 -11.72 35.56
N TYR A 215 -2.07 -10.69 35.65
CA TYR A 215 -1.94 -9.62 36.64
C TYR A 215 -2.09 -10.12 38.07
N LEU A 216 -3.13 -10.89 38.37
CA LEU A 216 -3.39 -11.42 39.71
C LEU A 216 -2.30 -12.40 40.16
N VAL A 217 -1.83 -13.27 39.27
CA VAL A 217 -0.69 -14.15 39.52
C VAL A 217 0.55 -13.31 39.83
N THR A 218 0.83 -12.26 39.04
CA THR A 218 1.97 -11.36 39.27
C THR A 218 1.88 -10.64 40.63
N GLU A 219 0.68 -10.27 41.06
CA GLU A 219 0.40 -9.62 42.35
C GLU A 219 0.27 -10.59 43.52
N LYS A 220 0.60 -11.87 43.32
CA LYS A 220 0.49 -12.96 44.30
C LYS A 220 -0.91 -13.18 44.85
N LYS A 221 -1.93 -12.99 44.02
CA LYS A 221 -3.36 -13.19 44.33
C LYS A 221 -3.92 -14.37 43.55
N LEU A 222 -3.46 -15.58 43.87
CA LEU A 222 -3.81 -16.80 43.13
C LEU A 222 -5.30 -17.18 43.21
N ILE A 223 -5.94 -17.06 44.37
CA ILE A 223 -7.35 -17.45 44.52
C ILE A 223 -8.25 -16.68 43.53
N PRO A 224 -8.22 -15.34 43.47
CA PRO A 224 -8.93 -14.60 42.42
C PRO A 224 -8.51 -14.99 40.99
N ALA A 225 -7.24 -15.34 40.77
CA ALA A 225 -6.77 -15.76 39.45
C ALA A 225 -7.43 -17.06 38.98
N TYR A 226 -7.72 -18.02 39.88
CA TYR A 226 -8.44 -19.25 39.55
C TYR A 226 -9.84 -18.95 39.01
N PHE A 227 -10.59 -18.08 39.69
CA PHE A 227 -11.97 -17.73 39.29
C PHE A 227 -12.00 -16.92 38.00
N VAL A 228 -11.10 -15.95 37.84
CA VAL A 228 -10.98 -15.16 36.60
C VAL A 228 -10.61 -16.06 35.42
N PHE A 229 -9.70 -17.02 35.61
CA PHE A 229 -9.33 -17.99 34.57
C PHE A 229 -10.49 -18.93 34.23
N ALA A 230 -11.24 -19.40 35.23
CA ALA A 230 -12.44 -20.21 35.04
C ALA A 230 -13.51 -19.47 34.22
N ILE A 231 -13.72 -18.17 34.46
CA ILE A 231 -14.59 -17.34 33.61
C ILE A 231 -14.03 -17.25 32.18
N GLY A 232 -12.72 -17.07 32.02
CA GLY A 232 -12.08 -17.06 30.71
C GLY A 232 -12.36 -18.34 29.90
N ILE A 233 -12.32 -19.52 30.55
CA ILE A 233 -12.67 -20.81 29.94
C ILE A 233 -14.15 -20.82 29.52
N LEU A 234 -15.04 -20.31 30.38
CA LEU A 234 -16.47 -20.17 30.08
C LEU A 234 -16.77 -19.26 28.88
N ILE A 235 -15.96 -18.22 28.66
CA ILE A 235 -16.11 -17.34 27.50
C ILE A 235 -15.60 -18.01 26.23
N LYS A 236 -14.41 -18.64 26.27
CA LYS A 236 -13.77 -19.23 25.09
C LYS A 236 -12.83 -20.36 25.48
N PRO A 237 -12.90 -21.55 24.83
CA PRO A 237 -12.02 -22.68 25.14
C PRO A 237 -10.53 -22.37 24.92
N GLN A 238 -10.23 -21.39 24.05
CA GLN A 238 -8.88 -20.89 23.79
C GLN A 238 -8.13 -20.43 25.04
N SER A 239 -8.85 -20.04 26.10
CA SER A 239 -8.26 -19.73 27.40
C SER A 239 -7.41 -20.88 27.96
N LEU A 240 -7.73 -22.14 27.62
CA LEU A 240 -6.97 -23.33 28.04
C LEU A 240 -5.52 -23.32 27.57
N ILE A 241 -5.18 -22.60 26.50
CA ILE A 241 -3.79 -22.42 26.03
C ILE A 241 -2.92 -21.78 27.13
N PHE A 242 -3.51 -20.97 28.02
CA PHE A 242 -2.81 -20.28 29.10
C PHE A 242 -2.76 -21.06 30.42
N THR A 243 -3.33 -22.27 30.47
CA THR A 243 -3.29 -23.15 31.65
C THR A 243 -1.88 -23.31 32.23
N PRO A 244 -0.81 -23.51 31.41
CA PRO A 244 0.55 -23.61 31.93
C PRO A 244 0.98 -22.39 32.74
N VAL A 245 0.59 -21.17 32.34
CA VAL A 245 0.95 -19.93 33.06
C VAL A 245 0.34 -19.91 34.46
N LEU A 246 -0.91 -20.35 34.61
CA LEU A 246 -1.55 -20.47 35.91
C LEU A 246 -0.85 -21.52 36.78
N ILE A 247 -0.53 -22.68 36.19
CA ILE A 247 0.21 -23.75 36.87
C ILE A 247 1.58 -23.26 37.34
N TYR A 248 2.31 -22.49 36.50
CA TYR A 248 3.58 -21.89 36.88
C TYR A 248 3.42 -20.98 38.11
N GLY A 249 2.38 -20.14 38.13
CA GLY A 249 2.05 -19.31 39.28
C GLY A 249 1.77 -20.12 40.55
N ILE A 250 1.03 -21.24 40.45
CA ILE A 250 0.75 -22.15 41.56
C ILE A 250 2.04 -22.79 42.08
N ILE A 251 2.85 -23.36 41.18
CA ILE A 251 4.10 -24.03 41.55
C ILE A 251 5.05 -23.03 42.23
N ASP A 252 5.23 -21.84 41.65
CA ASP A 252 6.15 -20.86 42.20
C ASP A 252 5.72 -20.37 43.57
N GLN A 253 4.45 -20.01 43.74
CA GLN A 253 3.99 -19.29 44.93
C GLN A 253 3.50 -20.22 46.05
N VAL A 254 2.83 -21.32 45.70
CA VAL A 254 2.29 -22.27 46.67
C VAL A 254 3.33 -23.31 47.05
N ILE A 255 4.02 -23.90 46.06
CA ILE A 255 4.95 -25.01 46.30
C ILE A 255 6.34 -24.48 46.65
N LEU A 256 7.00 -23.77 45.74
CA LEU A 256 8.41 -23.39 45.90
C LEU A 256 8.61 -22.29 46.95
N GLU A 257 7.90 -21.17 46.85
CA GLU A 257 7.97 -20.08 47.83
C GLU A 257 7.34 -20.49 49.17
N GLY A 258 6.21 -21.21 49.13
CA GLY A 258 5.53 -21.69 50.34
C GLY A 258 6.42 -22.64 51.15
N HIS A 259 7.07 -23.61 50.51
CA HIS A 259 7.97 -24.53 51.20
C HIS A 259 9.20 -23.84 51.80
N LYS A 260 9.69 -22.77 51.16
CA LYS A 260 10.86 -22.00 51.63
C LYS A 260 10.53 -21.02 52.76
N ASN A 261 9.36 -20.39 52.74
CA ASN A 261 9.05 -19.23 53.56
C ASN A 261 8.04 -19.48 54.69
N LEU A 262 7.34 -20.63 54.71
CA LEU A 262 6.30 -20.95 55.70
C LEU A 262 6.73 -22.11 56.60
N SER A 263 6.16 -22.16 57.81
CA SER A 263 6.28 -23.34 58.69
C SER A 263 5.58 -24.56 58.04
N LYS A 264 5.94 -25.79 58.44
CA LYS A 264 5.30 -27.02 57.89
C LYS A 264 3.77 -27.00 58.02
N ASN A 265 3.24 -26.48 59.13
CA ASN A 265 1.79 -26.42 59.37
C ASN A 265 1.12 -25.34 58.50
N ASP A 266 1.74 -24.16 58.40
CA ASP A 266 1.21 -23.06 57.57
C ASP A 266 1.29 -23.38 56.08
N PHE A 267 2.35 -24.07 55.64
CA PHE A 267 2.46 -24.59 54.27
C PHE A 267 1.31 -25.56 53.95
N ARG A 268 1.05 -26.56 54.80
CA ARG A 268 -0.05 -27.52 54.61
C ARG A 268 -1.39 -26.79 54.55
N LYS A 269 -1.63 -25.86 55.48
CA LYS A 269 -2.86 -25.05 55.51
C LYS A 269 -3.04 -24.25 54.22
N ASN A 270 -2.01 -23.50 53.79
CA ASN A 270 -2.06 -22.71 52.56
C ASN A 270 -2.25 -23.60 51.33
N PHE A 271 -1.55 -24.74 51.25
CA PHE A 271 -1.70 -25.70 50.16
C PHE A 271 -3.14 -26.20 50.02
N PHE A 272 -3.77 -26.64 51.13
CA PHE A 272 -5.16 -27.12 51.08
C PHE A 272 -6.18 -26.01 50.81
N ILE A 273 -5.95 -24.77 51.27
CA ILE A 273 -6.79 -23.62 50.92
C ILE A 273 -6.72 -23.35 49.41
N GLN A 274 -5.51 -23.35 48.83
CA GLN A 274 -5.31 -23.12 47.41
C GLN A 274 -5.90 -24.25 46.56
N LEU A 275 -5.71 -25.50 46.99
CA LEU A 275 -6.32 -26.68 46.35
C LEU A 275 -7.85 -26.60 46.39
N GLY A 276 -8.42 -26.33 47.57
CA GLY A 276 -9.86 -26.17 47.75
C GLY A 276 -10.43 -25.05 46.89
N ALA A 277 -9.78 -23.89 46.86
CA ALA A 277 -10.19 -22.77 46.00
C ALA A 277 -10.12 -23.11 44.51
N GLY A 278 -9.08 -23.85 44.08
CA GLY A 278 -8.96 -24.34 42.70
C GLY A 278 -10.08 -25.31 42.32
N ILE A 279 -10.41 -26.26 43.21
CA ILE A 279 -11.54 -27.18 43.03
C ILE A 279 -12.86 -26.41 42.94
N VAL A 280 -13.09 -25.44 43.81
CA VAL A 280 -14.30 -24.59 43.77
C VAL A 280 -14.38 -23.79 42.46
N ALA A 281 -13.26 -23.27 41.95
CA ALA A 281 -13.25 -22.59 40.66
C ALA A 281 -13.59 -23.53 39.48
N ILE A 282 -13.16 -24.80 39.53
CA ILE A 282 -13.54 -25.83 38.54
C ILE A 282 -15.04 -26.18 38.67
N LEU A 283 -15.52 -26.39 39.90
CA LEU A 283 -16.95 -26.67 40.16
C LEU A 283 -17.84 -25.51 39.72
N MET A 284 -17.37 -24.26 39.82
CA MET A 284 -18.07 -23.08 39.30
C MET A 284 -18.30 -23.17 37.78
N ILE A 285 -17.35 -23.71 37.01
CA ILE A 285 -17.54 -23.92 35.55
C ILE A 285 -18.72 -24.86 35.33
N GLY A 286 -18.76 -26.00 36.04
CA GLY A 286 -19.86 -26.95 35.94
C GLY A 286 -21.20 -26.38 36.41
N LEU A 287 -21.20 -25.61 37.51
CA LEU A 287 -22.39 -24.95 38.02
C LEU A 287 -22.99 -23.96 37.01
N LEU A 288 -22.14 -23.19 36.31
CA LEU A 288 -22.56 -22.24 35.28
C LEU A 288 -22.93 -22.90 33.94
N MET A 289 -22.65 -24.19 33.79
CA MET A 289 -23.17 -25.01 32.67
C MET A 289 -24.57 -25.58 32.97
N MET A 290 -24.93 -25.76 34.25
CA MET A 290 -26.21 -26.40 34.63
C MET A 290 -27.45 -25.77 33.98
N PRO A 291 -27.60 -24.43 33.90
CA PRO A 291 -28.79 -23.83 33.30
C PRO A 291 -28.97 -24.10 31.81
N PHE A 292 -27.92 -24.56 31.11
CA PHE A 292 -27.90 -24.88 29.69
C PHE A 292 -28.09 -26.38 29.40
N GLY A 293 -28.24 -27.21 30.45
CA GLY A 293 -28.06 -28.66 30.35
C GLY A 293 -26.58 -29.01 30.40
N PHE A 294 -26.13 -29.64 31.51
CA PHE A 294 -24.71 -29.89 31.74
C PHE A 294 -24.05 -30.72 30.62
N GLN A 295 -24.74 -31.76 30.13
CA GLN A 295 -24.21 -32.63 29.07
C GLN A 295 -24.10 -31.88 27.74
N ASP A 296 -25.13 -31.12 27.36
CA ASP A 296 -25.16 -30.35 26.10
C ASP A 296 -24.10 -29.24 26.13
N ALA A 297 -24.02 -28.50 27.24
CA ALA A 297 -23.00 -27.48 27.45
C ALA A 297 -21.57 -28.05 27.45
N LEU A 298 -21.35 -29.27 27.97
CA LEU A 298 -20.05 -29.93 27.94
C LEU A 298 -19.69 -30.41 26.52
N LYS A 299 -20.67 -30.98 25.80
CA LYS A 299 -20.54 -31.41 24.39
C LYS A 299 -20.13 -30.23 23.50
N GLN A 300 -20.63 -29.03 23.79
CA GLN A 300 -20.24 -27.83 23.07
C GLN A 300 -18.72 -27.58 23.09
N TYR A 301 -18.02 -27.85 24.20
CA TYR A 301 -16.57 -27.67 24.25
C TYR A 301 -15.82 -28.68 23.38
N THR A 302 -16.27 -29.93 23.36
CA THR A 302 -15.61 -30.99 22.58
C THR A 302 -15.87 -30.82 21.09
N GLU A 303 -17.08 -30.44 20.69
CA GLU A 303 -17.46 -30.18 19.30
C GLU A 303 -16.78 -28.92 18.75
N THR A 304 -16.80 -27.81 19.50
CA THR A 304 -16.16 -26.54 19.07
C THR A 304 -14.65 -26.72 18.83
N MET A 305 -13.96 -27.51 19.65
CA MET A 305 -12.54 -27.82 19.43
C MET A 305 -12.30 -28.69 18.18
N GLY A 306 -13.33 -29.36 17.69
CA GLY A 306 -13.33 -30.23 16.51
C GLY A 306 -13.80 -29.57 15.20
N SER A 307 -14.52 -28.45 15.27
CA SER A 307 -15.29 -27.86 14.14
C SER A 307 -14.47 -27.45 12.91
N TYR A 308 -13.15 -27.25 13.06
CA TYR A 308 -12.28 -26.86 11.95
C TYR A 308 -11.05 -27.77 11.84
N PRO A 309 -11.20 -28.98 11.27
CA PRO A 309 -10.15 -30.01 11.23
C PRO A 309 -9.03 -29.75 10.20
N TYR A 310 -8.54 -28.51 10.08
CA TYR A 310 -7.58 -28.09 9.05
C TYR A 310 -6.20 -27.76 9.63
N ALA A 311 -5.17 -27.84 8.78
CA ALA A 311 -3.80 -27.46 9.09
C ALA A 311 -3.71 -25.98 9.50
N SER A 312 -4.45 -25.12 8.81
CA SER A 312 -4.67 -23.73 9.19
C SER A 312 -5.99 -23.24 8.65
N VAL A 313 -6.63 -22.30 9.34
CA VAL A 313 -7.92 -21.72 8.96
C VAL A 313 -7.72 -20.21 8.89
N ASN A 314 -7.11 -19.75 7.81
CA ASN A 314 -6.73 -18.35 7.61
C ASN A 314 -5.69 -17.80 8.60
N ALA A 315 -5.17 -18.60 9.53
CA ALA A 315 -3.96 -18.24 10.24
C ALA A 315 -2.76 -18.28 9.30
N TYR A 316 -2.11 -17.13 9.09
CA TYR A 316 -0.85 -17.06 8.33
C TYR A 316 0.28 -17.52 9.23
N ASN A 317 0.39 -18.83 9.37
CA ASN A 317 1.33 -19.55 10.21
C ASN A 317 2.26 -20.44 9.36
N ILE A 318 2.98 -21.37 9.99
CA ILE A 318 3.93 -22.24 9.28
C ILE A 318 3.26 -23.07 8.16
N TRP A 319 2.01 -23.50 8.35
CA TRP A 319 1.28 -24.28 7.36
C TRP A 319 0.94 -23.44 6.14
N THR A 320 0.44 -22.22 6.36
CA THR A 320 0.17 -21.27 5.27
C THR A 320 1.44 -20.84 4.53
N MET A 321 2.60 -20.76 5.22
CA MET A 321 3.89 -20.51 4.57
C MET A 321 4.25 -21.59 3.52
N PHE A 322 3.79 -22.83 3.72
CA PHE A 322 3.92 -23.93 2.76
C PHE A 322 2.69 -24.10 1.85
N GLY A 323 1.82 -23.08 1.80
CA GLY A 323 0.58 -23.08 1.03
C GLY A 323 -0.41 -24.17 1.44
N LYS A 324 -0.44 -24.49 2.74
CA LYS A 324 -1.36 -25.46 3.35
C LYS A 324 -2.49 -24.80 4.15
N ASN A 325 -2.89 -23.59 3.77
CA ASN A 325 -4.11 -22.99 4.32
C ASN A 325 -5.32 -23.84 3.88
N TRP A 326 -6.24 -24.13 4.79
CA TRP A 326 -7.38 -25.04 4.58
C TRP A 326 -7.03 -26.48 4.15
N ALA A 327 -5.76 -26.88 4.23
CA ALA A 327 -5.38 -28.29 3.99
C ALA A 327 -5.91 -29.18 5.13
N ASP A 328 -6.32 -30.40 4.81
CA ASP A 328 -6.78 -31.36 5.82
C ASP A 328 -5.67 -31.66 6.84
N GLN A 329 -5.98 -31.61 8.15
CA GLN A 329 -5.00 -31.89 9.20
C GLN A 329 -4.51 -33.35 9.25
N THR A 330 -5.23 -34.27 8.59
CA THR A 330 -4.88 -35.69 8.47
C THR A 330 -3.81 -35.92 7.42
N ALA A 331 -3.60 -34.96 6.51
CA ALA A 331 -2.51 -34.99 5.56
C ALA A 331 -1.15 -35.08 6.28
N THR A 332 -0.18 -35.73 5.63
CA THR A 332 1.10 -36.07 6.23
C THR A 332 2.23 -35.21 5.68
N SER A 333 3.23 -34.98 6.52
CA SER A 333 4.56 -34.51 6.13
C SER A 333 5.58 -35.30 6.94
N LEU A 334 6.64 -35.78 6.27
CA LEU A 334 7.66 -36.64 6.86
C LEU A 334 7.07 -37.88 7.56
N GLY A 335 6.00 -38.46 7.00
CA GLY A 335 5.34 -39.66 7.56
C GLY A 335 4.46 -39.42 8.79
N ILE A 336 4.29 -38.17 9.23
CA ILE A 336 3.50 -37.80 10.42
C ILE A 336 2.39 -36.84 10.00
N SER A 337 1.16 -37.03 10.52
CA SER A 337 0.03 -36.14 10.20
C SER A 337 0.23 -34.73 10.75
N TYR A 338 -0.33 -33.71 10.10
CA TYR A 338 -0.24 -32.32 10.57
C TYR A 338 -0.83 -32.17 11.98
N LYS A 339 -1.92 -32.90 12.28
CA LYS A 339 -2.47 -32.98 13.64
C LYS A 339 -1.44 -33.45 14.66
N MET A 340 -0.68 -34.51 14.35
CA MET A 340 0.35 -35.03 15.25
C MET A 340 1.51 -34.05 15.39
N TRP A 341 1.95 -33.41 14.30
CA TRP A 341 2.94 -32.32 14.36
C TRP A 341 2.48 -31.17 15.26
N GLY A 342 1.23 -30.72 15.11
CA GLY A 342 0.65 -29.70 15.97
C GLY A 342 0.68 -30.07 17.45
N THR A 343 0.32 -31.31 17.79
CA THR A 343 0.40 -31.83 19.17
C THR A 343 1.84 -31.84 19.70
N ILE A 344 2.80 -32.30 18.89
CA ILE A 344 4.23 -32.30 19.25
C ILE A 344 4.69 -30.86 19.55
N PHE A 345 4.32 -29.88 18.71
CA PHE A 345 4.69 -28.48 18.92
C PHE A 345 4.04 -27.85 20.16
N ILE A 346 2.79 -28.21 20.50
CA ILE A 346 2.15 -27.79 21.75
C ILE A 346 2.94 -28.34 22.95
N ILE A 347 3.25 -29.64 22.96
CA ILE A 347 4.03 -30.28 24.03
C ILE A 347 5.42 -29.63 24.16
N ALA A 348 6.11 -29.45 23.03
CA ALA A 348 7.42 -28.80 23.00
C ALA A 348 7.36 -27.35 23.53
N THR A 349 6.30 -26.61 23.19
CA THR A 349 6.07 -25.25 23.70
C THR A 349 5.92 -25.26 25.22
N VAL A 350 5.07 -26.15 25.76
CA VAL A 350 4.85 -26.26 27.22
C VAL A 350 6.14 -26.68 27.94
N ILE A 351 6.91 -27.63 27.39
CA ILE A 351 8.22 -28.03 27.96
C ILE A 351 9.17 -26.83 27.96
N PHE A 352 9.29 -26.13 26.83
CA PHE A 352 10.17 -24.97 26.70
C PHE A 352 9.82 -23.86 27.69
N THR A 353 8.54 -23.52 27.84
CA THR A 353 8.10 -22.48 28.78
C THR A 353 8.18 -22.92 30.23
N THR A 354 8.08 -24.22 30.51
CA THR A 354 8.33 -24.78 31.84
C THR A 354 9.81 -24.63 32.23
N ILE A 355 10.73 -24.99 31.32
CA ILE A 355 12.18 -24.77 31.51
C ILE A 355 12.47 -23.28 31.69
N LEU A 356 11.84 -22.43 30.88
CA LEU A 356 11.97 -20.99 30.98
C LEU A 356 11.54 -20.46 32.35
N ASN A 357 10.38 -20.90 32.86
CA ASN A 357 9.87 -20.47 34.16
C ASN A 357 10.84 -20.83 35.30
N PHE A 358 11.34 -22.06 35.32
CA PHE A 358 12.26 -22.52 36.37
C PHE A 358 13.66 -21.91 36.28
N LYS A 359 14.12 -21.56 35.08
CA LYS A 359 15.41 -20.85 34.89
C LYS A 359 15.29 -19.34 35.08
N SER A 360 14.08 -18.78 34.94
CA SER A 360 13.83 -17.36 35.13
C SER A 360 13.95 -16.96 36.60
N LYS A 361 14.88 -16.05 36.88
CA LYS A 361 15.03 -15.44 38.22
C LYS A 361 14.12 -14.21 38.42
N GLU A 362 13.38 -13.78 37.40
CA GLU A 362 12.58 -12.54 37.42
C GLU A 362 11.08 -12.83 37.52
N ASN A 363 10.44 -12.40 38.61
CA ASN A 363 9.07 -12.82 38.93
C ASN A 363 7.95 -11.92 38.37
N LYS A 364 8.23 -10.67 37.98
CA LYS A 364 7.15 -9.71 37.67
C LYS A 364 6.71 -9.70 36.21
N SER A 365 7.63 -9.92 35.27
CA SER A 365 7.33 -9.86 33.82
C SER A 365 7.18 -11.24 33.17
N LYS A 366 7.56 -12.33 33.87
CA LYS A 366 7.63 -13.67 33.29
C LYS A 366 6.27 -14.23 32.87
N TYR A 367 5.24 -14.11 33.71
CA TYR A 367 3.93 -14.70 33.41
C TYR A 367 3.27 -14.08 32.17
N TYR A 368 3.44 -12.75 31.98
CA TYR A 368 2.98 -12.09 30.76
C TYR A 368 3.76 -12.56 29.53
N PHE A 369 5.08 -12.71 29.66
CA PHE A 369 5.95 -13.12 28.55
C PHE A 369 5.73 -14.58 28.16
N GLU A 370 5.60 -15.47 29.13
CA GLU A 370 5.26 -16.88 28.93
C GLU A 370 3.90 -17.01 28.27
N GLY A 371 2.88 -16.29 28.74
CA GLY A 371 1.58 -16.26 28.08
C GLY A 371 1.67 -15.80 26.61
N ALA A 372 2.38 -14.70 26.34
CA ALA A 372 2.59 -14.20 24.98
C ALA A 372 3.34 -15.21 24.09
N LEU A 373 4.36 -15.86 24.64
CA LEU A 373 5.17 -16.84 23.94
C LEU A 373 4.37 -18.11 23.61
N ILE A 374 3.60 -18.63 24.56
CA ILE A 374 2.77 -19.83 24.37
C ILE A 374 1.75 -19.59 23.26
N VAL A 375 0.94 -18.53 23.35
CA VAL A 375 -0.09 -18.28 22.33
C VAL A 375 0.52 -18.00 20.95
N THR A 376 1.67 -17.32 20.89
CA THR A 376 2.37 -17.08 19.61
C THR A 376 2.92 -18.38 19.03
N ALA A 377 3.52 -19.24 19.85
CA ALA A 377 4.07 -20.52 19.42
C ALA A 377 2.98 -21.48 18.96
N VAL A 378 1.89 -21.60 19.72
CA VAL A 378 0.72 -22.41 19.36
C VAL A 378 0.09 -21.89 18.07
N PHE A 379 -0.13 -20.58 17.94
CA PHE A 379 -0.63 -19.99 16.69
C PHE A 379 0.27 -20.30 15.48
N THR A 380 1.59 -20.17 15.66
CA THR A 380 2.57 -20.27 14.56
C THR A 380 2.81 -21.72 14.13
N LEU A 381 2.74 -22.68 15.05
CA LEU A 381 3.17 -24.07 14.82
C LEU A 381 2.03 -25.10 14.87
N SER A 382 0.94 -24.84 15.61
CA SER A 382 -0.17 -25.78 15.74
C SER A 382 -1.11 -25.75 14.54
N VAL A 383 -1.96 -26.77 14.46
CA VAL A 383 -3.10 -26.85 13.53
C VAL A 383 -4.37 -26.23 14.12
N ARG A 384 -5.43 -26.08 13.31
CA ARG A 384 -6.76 -25.54 13.70
C ARG A 384 -6.74 -24.09 14.20
N MET A 385 -5.81 -23.29 13.70
CA MET A 385 -5.63 -21.90 14.12
C MET A 385 -6.36 -20.94 13.18
N HIS A 386 -7.01 -19.92 13.74
CA HIS A 386 -7.54 -18.78 12.99
C HIS A 386 -6.68 -17.53 13.15
N GLU A 387 -6.79 -16.61 12.19
CA GLU A 387 -6.01 -15.39 12.05
C GLU A 387 -5.94 -14.51 13.29
N ARG A 388 -7.01 -14.51 14.09
CA ARG A 388 -7.19 -13.69 15.30
C ARG A 388 -6.71 -14.36 16.58
N TYR A 389 -6.38 -15.65 16.58
CA TYR A 389 -6.03 -16.40 17.81
C TYR A 389 -4.76 -15.89 18.50
N VAL A 390 -3.90 -15.17 17.80
CA VAL A 390 -2.69 -14.53 18.36
C VAL A 390 -2.95 -13.14 18.97
N TYR A 391 -4.19 -12.62 18.90
CA TYR A 391 -4.60 -11.36 19.51
C TYR A 391 -4.14 -11.18 20.97
N PRO A 392 -4.26 -12.18 21.88
CA PRO A 392 -3.83 -12.02 23.26
C PRO A 392 -2.34 -11.69 23.42
N ALA A 393 -1.49 -12.13 22.47
CA ALA A 393 -0.06 -11.84 22.49
C ALA A 393 0.20 -10.33 22.44
N VAL A 394 -0.62 -9.57 21.71
CA VAL A 394 -0.45 -8.12 21.54
C VAL A 394 -0.59 -7.40 22.89
N ALA A 395 -1.63 -7.74 23.66
CA ALA A 395 -1.84 -7.19 25.00
C ALA A 395 -0.72 -7.60 25.97
N LEU A 396 -0.39 -8.90 25.99
CA LEU A 396 0.61 -9.44 26.90
C LEU A 396 2.02 -8.88 26.63
N LEU A 397 2.44 -8.74 25.37
CA LEU A 397 3.75 -8.17 25.01
C LEU A 397 3.89 -6.70 25.44
N LEU A 398 2.81 -5.92 25.36
CA LEU A 398 2.85 -4.54 25.84
C LEU A 398 2.97 -4.49 27.37
N LEU A 399 2.31 -5.41 28.08
CA LEU A 399 2.43 -5.55 29.53
C LEU A 399 3.83 -6.02 29.96
N VAL A 400 4.46 -6.90 29.17
CA VAL A 400 5.88 -7.26 29.35
C VAL A 400 6.75 -6.00 29.33
N TYR A 401 6.54 -5.11 28.36
CA TYR A 401 7.25 -3.83 28.32
C TYR A 401 6.87 -2.91 29.48
N ALA A 402 5.59 -2.81 29.85
CA ALA A 402 5.12 -1.96 30.94
C ALA A 402 5.77 -2.33 32.28
N VAL A 403 5.96 -3.63 32.52
CA VAL A 403 6.63 -4.15 33.72
C VAL A 403 8.16 -4.10 33.58
N ARG A 404 8.69 -4.36 32.39
CA ARG A 404 10.12 -4.41 32.07
C ARG A 404 10.43 -3.57 30.82
N PRO A 405 10.62 -2.24 30.99
CA PRO A 405 10.75 -1.33 29.86
C PRO A 405 12.10 -1.49 29.17
N ARG A 406 12.14 -2.35 28.15
CA ARG A 406 13.32 -2.63 27.31
C ARG A 406 13.01 -2.41 25.85
N LYS A 407 13.98 -1.84 25.14
CA LYS A 407 13.83 -1.58 23.69
C LYS A 407 13.42 -2.84 22.91
N LYS A 408 14.11 -3.95 23.17
CA LYS A 408 13.90 -5.20 22.42
C LYS A 408 12.53 -5.84 22.67
N LEU A 409 12.01 -5.73 23.90
CA LEU A 409 10.67 -6.20 24.28
C LEU A 409 9.59 -5.30 23.67
N TYR A 410 9.82 -3.99 23.62
CA TYR A 410 8.92 -3.08 22.91
C TYR A 410 8.88 -3.35 21.39
N ILE A 411 10.04 -3.66 20.79
CA ILE A 411 10.10 -4.07 19.38
C ILE A 411 9.29 -5.35 19.15
N ALA A 412 9.31 -6.31 20.09
CA ALA A 412 8.49 -7.52 19.97
C ALA A 412 7.00 -7.20 19.93
N TYR A 413 6.53 -6.28 20.80
CA TYR A 413 5.16 -5.77 20.73
C TYR A 413 4.83 -5.13 19.36
N VAL A 414 5.70 -4.25 18.84
CA VAL A 414 5.47 -3.57 17.56
C VAL A 414 5.38 -4.57 16.40
N ILE A 415 6.27 -5.57 16.36
CA ILE A 415 6.25 -6.61 15.32
C ILE A 415 5.00 -7.47 15.46
N GLY A 416 4.71 -7.97 16.67
CA GLY A 416 3.54 -8.81 16.92
C GLY A 416 2.23 -8.11 16.54
N ALA A 417 2.04 -6.86 16.98
CA ALA A 417 0.87 -6.06 16.63
C ALA A 417 0.70 -5.87 15.12
N ALA A 418 1.80 -5.63 14.40
CA ALA A 418 1.78 -5.44 12.96
C ALA A 418 1.45 -6.73 12.20
N LEU A 419 2.02 -7.86 12.59
CA LEU A 419 1.76 -9.15 11.95
C LEU A 419 0.32 -9.61 12.19
N THR A 420 -0.19 -9.47 13.42
CA THR A 420 -1.61 -9.75 13.71
C THR A 420 -2.52 -8.85 12.90
N TYR A 421 -2.23 -7.55 12.81
CA TYR A 421 -3.01 -6.61 11.99
C TYR A 421 -3.05 -7.03 10.52
N LEU A 422 -1.89 -7.37 9.93
CA LEU A 422 -1.79 -7.77 8.53
C LEU A 422 -2.59 -9.04 8.25
N ASN A 423 -2.55 -10.02 9.14
CA ASN A 423 -3.30 -11.25 8.98
C ASN A 423 -4.81 -11.01 9.10
N VAL A 424 -5.27 -10.47 10.23
CA VAL A 424 -6.68 -10.18 10.51
C VAL A 424 -7.30 -9.30 9.41
N THR A 425 -6.65 -8.19 9.06
CA THR A 425 -7.21 -7.25 8.07
C THR A 425 -7.23 -7.83 6.67
N HIS A 426 -6.27 -8.69 6.31
CA HIS A 426 -6.30 -9.37 5.03
C HIS A 426 -7.49 -10.32 4.93
N VAL A 427 -7.72 -11.10 5.98
CA VAL A 427 -8.86 -12.04 6.04
C VAL A 427 -10.19 -11.30 6.00
N LEU A 428 -10.34 -10.22 6.78
CA LEU A 428 -11.60 -9.48 6.84
C LEU A 428 -12.01 -8.81 5.52
N PHE A 429 -11.05 -8.26 4.77
CA PHE A 429 -11.35 -7.38 3.63
C PHE A 429 -10.96 -7.94 2.26
N PHE A 430 -10.12 -8.97 2.20
CA PHE A 430 -9.53 -9.44 0.94
C PHE A 430 -9.60 -10.96 0.74
N PHE A 431 -9.88 -11.73 1.78
CA PHE A 431 -9.98 -13.18 1.65
C PHE A 431 -11.34 -13.57 1.07
N ASP A 432 -11.31 -14.22 -0.09
CA ASP A 432 -12.47 -14.86 -0.73
C ASP A 432 -12.26 -16.37 -0.70
N ASN A 433 -13.10 -17.08 0.06
CA ASN A 433 -13.00 -18.52 0.23
C ASN A 433 -13.17 -19.30 -1.09
N THR A 434 -13.88 -18.72 -2.08
CA THR A 434 -14.18 -19.42 -3.34
C THR A 434 -13.03 -19.39 -4.34
N ASN A 435 -12.19 -18.37 -4.29
CA ASN A 435 -11.13 -18.11 -5.27
C ASN A 435 -9.73 -17.98 -4.64
N PHE A 436 -9.53 -18.45 -3.41
CA PHE A 436 -8.27 -18.24 -2.70
C PHE A 436 -7.11 -19.05 -3.29
N ASP A 437 -6.09 -18.35 -3.81
CA ASP A 437 -4.82 -18.96 -4.20
C ASP A 437 -3.96 -19.27 -2.96
N ASN A 438 -3.85 -20.55 -2.63
CA ASN A 438 -3.03 -21.03 -1.52
C ASN A 438 -1.53 -20.74 -1.68
N MET A 439 -1.07 -20.42 -2.89
CA MET A 439 0.31 -20.03 -3.19
C MET A 439 0.48 -18.51 -3.34
N ALA A 440 -0.53 -17.73 -2.97
CA ALA A 440 -0.45 -16.27 -2.99
C ALA A 440 0.75 -15.77 -2.17
N PRO A 441 1.58 -14.85 -2.69
CA PRO A 441 2.78 -14.39 -1.99
C PRO A 441 2.51 -13.75 -0.63
N PHE A 442 1.40 -13.04 -0.47
CA PHE A 442 1.13 -12.27 0.75
C PHE A 442 0.91 -13.16 1.99
N PRO A 443 -0.02 -14.13 2.00
CA PRO A 443 -0.18 -15.10 3.09
C PRO A 443 1.13 -15.82 3.45
N ILE A 444 1.90 -16.23 2.45
CA ILE A 444 3.19 -16.92 2.64
C ILE A 444 4.20 -16.01 3.34
N ILE A 445 4.35 -14.75 2.87
CA ILE A 445 5.28 -13.78 3.45
C ILE A 445 4.91 -13.48 4.91
N VAL A 446 3.62 -13.27 5.20
CA VAL A 446 3.16 -13.03 6.57
C VAL A 446 3.40 -14.25 7.47
N GLY A 447 3.15 -15.47 6.96
CA GLY A 447 3.48 -16.72 7.65
C GLY A 447 4.97 -16.86 7.96
N ALA A 448 5.84 -16.59 6.99
CA ALA A 448 7.29 -16.58 7.20
C ALA A 448 7.72 -15.53 8.24
N CYS A 449 7.07 -14.35 8.24
CA CYS A 449 7.34 -13.32 9.24
C CYS A 449 6.91 -13.75 10.66
N PHE A 450 5.81 -14.50 10.82
CA PHE A 450 5.41 -15.05 12.11
C PHE A 450 6.42 -16.09 12.62
N VAL A 451 6.96 -16.96 11.74
CA VAL A 451 8.03 -17.89 12.10
C VAL A 451 9.29 -17.12 12.57
N ALA A 452 9.71 -16.10 11.82
CA ALA A 452 10.83 -15.24 12.20
C ALA A 452 10.58 -14.50 13.52
N PHE A 453 9.34 -14.06 13.76
CA PHE A 453 8.92 -13.42 15.00
C PHE A 453 8.97 -14.39 16.19
N LEU A 454 8.55 -15.64 16.02
CA LEU A 454 8.68 -16.68 17.04
C LEU A 454 10.16 -16.94 17.37
N CYS A 455 11.04 -17.04 16.38
CA CYS A 455 12.48 -17.16 16.61
C CYS A 455 13.04 -15.96 17.40
N TYR A 456 12.57 -14.75 17.11
CA TYR A 456 12.94 -13.55 17.86
C TYR A 456 12.45 -13.63 19.32
N MET A 457 11.23 -14.11 19.56
CA MET A 457 10.70 -14.32 20.92
C MET A 457 11.51 -15.37 21.71
N VAL A 458 11.94 -16.47 21.08
CA VAL A 458 12.84 -17.45 21.68
C VAL A 458 14.21 -16.84 22.00
N TYR A 459 14.76 -16.00 21.12
CA TYR A 459 15.98 -15.24 21.42
C TYR A 459 15.82 -14.32 22.64
N LEU A 460 14.67 -13.65 22.77
CA LEU A 460 14.38 -12.78 23.90
C LEU A 460 14.23 -13.57 25.20
N SER A 461 13.63 -14.77 25.16
CA SER A 461 13.49 -15.64 26.33
C SER A 461 14.86 -16.05 26.88
N TYR A 462 15.76 -16.49 25.98
CA TYR A 462 17.12 -16.83 26.34
C TYR A 462 17.89 -15.64 26.94
N LYS A 463 17.83 -14.49 26.26
CA LYS A 463 18.60 -13.31 26.65
C LYS A 463 18.13 -12.67 27.96
N TYR A 464 16.82 -12.52 28.15
CA TYR A 464 16.28 -11.71 29.23
C TYR A 464 15.79 -12.51 30.44
N TYR A 465 15.51 -13.80 30.28
CA TYR A 465 14.98 -14.63 31.36
C TYR A 465 15.96 -15.74 31.77
N ILE A 466 16.63 -16.42 30.82
CA ILE A 466 17.59 -17.49 31.14
C ILE A 466 18.97 -16.93 31.56
N GLN A 467 19.59 -16.07 30.75
CA GLN A 467 20.89 -15.45 31.05
C GLN A 467 20.79 -14.17 31.91
N TYR A 468 19.80 -14.10 32.80
CA TYR A 468 19.52 -12.88 33.55
C TYR A 468 20.59 -12.59 34.63
N GLU A 469 21.27 -11.44 34.50
CA GLU A 469 22.19 -10.89 35.50
C GLU A 469 21.67 -9.54 36.04
N PRO A 470 21.27 -9.43 37.32
CA PRO A 470 20.66 -8.23 37.88
C PRO A 470 21.53 -6.96 37.73
N ALA A 471 22.84 -7.07 37.99
CA ALA A 471 23.76 -5.94 37.93
C ALA A 471 24.01 -5.44 36.49
N ALA A 472 24.04 -6.34 35.51
CA ALA A 472 24.13 -5.99 34.10
C ALA A 472 22.81 -5.39 33.61
N ASP A 473 21.68 -5.91 34.09
CA ASP A 473 20.36 -5.47 33.67
C ASP A 473 20.02 -4.08 34.21
N GLU A 474 20.35 -3.76 35.47
CA GLU A 474 20.22 -2.40 36.02
C GLU A 474 21.11 -1.39 35.28
N LYS A 475 22.38 -1.74 35.00
CA LYS A 475 23.28 -0.90 34.19
C LYS A 475 22.75 -0.69 32.77
N MET A 476 22.22 -1.72 32.12
CA MET A 476 21.62 -1.60 30.79
C MET A 476 20.35 -0.75 30.82
N GLN A 477 19.48 -0.88 31.82
CA GLN A 477 18.28 -0.06 31.95
C GLN A 477 18.64 1.40 32.25
N GLN A 478 19.61 1.66 33.12
CA GLN A 478 20.14 3.00 33.35
C GLN A 478 20.76 3.55 32.06
N THR A 479 21.50 2.76 31.29
CA THR A 479 22.06 3.16 30.00
C THR A 479 20.97 3.44 28.97
N GLU A 480 19.95 2.60 28.84
CA GLU A 480 18.83 2.80 27.91
C GLU A 480 17.97 4.00 28.32
N THR A 481 17.73 4.19 29.62
CA THR A 481 16.96 5.30 30.17
C THR A 481 17.77 6.60 30.10
N GLN A 482 19.07 6.59 30.37
CA GLN A 482 19.98 7.72 30.17
C GLN A 482 20.20 8.00 28.70
N THR A 483 20.23 7.00 27.82
CA THR A 483 20.27 7.18 26.35
C THR A 483 18.95 7.74 25.84
N ALA A 484 17.81 7.27 26.36
CA ALA A 484 16.50 7.81 26.04
C ALA A 484 16.32 9.21 26.61
N ARG A 485 16.76 9.48 27.85
CA ARG A 485 16.75 10.80 28.49
C ARG A 485 17.81 11.74 27.93
N SER A 486 18.92 11.27 27.37
CA SER A 486 19.92 12.12 26.68
C SER A 486 19.48 12.43 25.25
N LYS A 487 18.93 11.44 24.52
CA LYS A 487 18.24 11.67 23.24
C LYS A 487 17.01 12.57 23.43
N ALA A 488 16.27 12.40 24.52
CA ALA A 488 15.09 13.17 24.89
C ALA A 488 15.38 14.32 25.88
N GLY A 489 16.65 14.70 26.15
CA GLY A 489 16.94 15.64 27.26
C GLY A 489 18.37 16.21 27.46
N MET A 490 19.40 15.94 26.63
CA MET A 490 20.72 16.63 26.79
C MET A 490 21.17 17.52 25.61
N PRO A 491 21.76 18.70 25.92
CA PRO A 491 22.71 19.44 25.07
C PRO A 491 23.95 18.59 24.81
N TYR A 492 24.55 18.72 23.63
CA TYR A 492 25.73 17.95 23.22
C TYR A 492 26.97 18.68 23.75
N SER A 493 27.61 18.18 24.81
CA SER A 493 29.01 18.52 25.10
C SER A 493 29.91 17.35 24.71
N ASN A 494 30.91 17.71 23.91
CA ASN A 494 32.12 17.01 23.47
C ASN A 494 32.21 15.50 23.70
N ARG A 495 31.87 14.73 22.65
CA ARG A 495 32.76 13.66 22.21
C ARG A 495 33.49 14.15 20.98
N GLN A 496 34.80 14.35 21.12
CA GLN A 496 35.74 14.37 20.01
C GLN A 496 35.69 12.98 19.37
N ASP A 497 34.94 12.87 18.29
CA ASP A 497 35.14 11.88 17.25
C ASP A 497 35.16 12.69 15.95
N ASP A 498 36.36 12.79 15.36
CA ASP A 498 36.63 13.43 14.09
C ASP A 498 35.93 12.68 12.95
N SER A 499 34.65 12.95 12.76
CA SER A 499 34.00 12.87 11.46
C SER A 499 32.78 13.80 11.45
N GLN A 500 32.92 15.00 10.87
CA GLN A 500 31.88 15.99 10.56
C GLN A 500 30.51 15.78 11.24
N SER A 501 30.41 16.26 12.49
CA SER A 501 29.17 16.33 13.27
C SER A 501 28.06 17.04 12.48
N LYS A 502 27.07 16.29 11.96
CA LYS A 502 25.86 16.88 11.39
C LYS A 502 25.07 17.55 12.52
N SER A 503 25.05 18.88 12.52
CA SER A 503 24.24 19.69 13.43
C SER A 503 22.79 19.16 13.55
N ARG A 504 22.29 19.14 14.80
CA ARG A 504 20.93 18.71 15.14
C ARG A 504 19.87 19.69 14.63
N ILE A 505 20.18 20.98 14.51
CA ILE A 505 19.26 22.00 13.99
C ILE A 505 19.59 22.32 12.54
N GLN A 506 18.58 22.09 11.70
CA GLN A 506 18.59 22.17 10.27
C GLN A 506 18.53 23.56 9.67
N ARG A 507 19.65 24.20 9.33
CA ARG A 507 19.61 25.35 8.41
C ARG A 507 19.16 24.94 7.00
N THR A 508 18.58 25.90 6.29
CA THR A 508 18.22 25.80 4.90
C THR A 508 19.45 25.51 4.06
N GLU A 509 19.41 24.43 3.29
CA GLU A 509 20.51 24.02 2.45
C GLU A 509 20.56 24.91 1.19
N THR A 510 21.76 25.35 0.81
CA THR A 510 21.97 25.95 -0.50
C THR A 510 21.94 24.86 -1.57
N LEU A 511 20.91 24.93 -2.42
CA LEU A 511 20.76 24.06 -3.58
C LEU A 511 21.81 24.39 -4.64
N GLY A 512 22.16 23.40 -5.48
CA GLY A 512 23.03 23.62 -6.63
C GLY A 512 22.53 24.78 -7.49
N LYS A 513 23.37 25.79 -7.70
CA LYS A 513 23.08 26.88 -8.64
C LYS A 513 23.28 26.35 -10.07
N ILE A 514 22.43 26.81 -10.97
CA ILE A 514 22.58 26.56 -12.41
C ILE A 514 23.66 27.54 -12.89
N VAL A 515 24.77 27.02 -13.39
CA VAL A 515 25.82 27.82 -14.03
C VAL A 515 25.68 27.78 -15.56
N LYS A 516 26.41 28.62 -16.29
CA LYS A 516 26.33 28.66 -17.77
C LYS A 516 26.56 27.30 -18.42
N THR A 517 27.51 26.51 -17.91
CA THR A 517 27.78 25.15 -18.42
C THR A 517 26.61 24.20 -18.21
N ASP A 518 25.84 24.34 -17.13
CA ASP A 518 24.63 23.55 -16.92
C ASP A 518 23.57 23.85 -17.97
N LEU A 519 23.38 25.14 -18.31
CA LEU A 519 22.43 25.55 -19.34
C LEU A 519 22.83 24.99 -20.71
N ILE A 520 24.11 25.02 -21.06
CA ILE A 520 24.61 24.46 -22.33
C ILE A 520 24.40 22.95 -22.38
N VAL A 521 24.84 22.20 -21.35
CA VAL A 521 24.70 20.74 -21.33
C VAL A 521 23.23 20.32 -21.39
N MET A 522 22.39 20.96 -20.57
CA MET A 522 20.95 20.70 -20.57
C MET A 522 20.33 21.02 -21.93
N ALA A 523 20.61 22.19 -22.51
CA ALA A 523 20.08 22.57 -23.82
C ALA A 523 20.53 21.62 -24.93
N VAL A 524 21.81 21.23 -24.97
CA VAL A 524 22.34 20.29 -25.97
C VAL A 524 21.63 18.94 -25.88
N ILE A 525 21.53 18.36 -24.68
CA ILE A 525 20.85 17.06 -24.50
C ILE A 525 19.37 17.19 -24.89
N THR A 526 18.68 18.26 -24.45
CA THR A 526 17.27 18.47 -24.77
C THR A 526 17.04 18.68 -26.26
N VAL A 527 17.86 19.47 -26.96
CA VAL A 527 17.72 19.70 -28.41
C VAL A 527 17.98 18.43 -29.19
N ILE A 528 19.06 17.70 -28.89
CA ILE A 528 19.36 16.41 -29.55
C ILE A 528 18.20 15.44 -29.34
N TYR A 529 17.74 15.29 -28.09
CA TYR A 529 16.63 14.40 -27.80
C TYR A 529 15.33 14.86 -28.48
N ALA A 530 15.04 16.16 -28.51
CA ALA A 530 13.84 16.69 -29.18
C ALA A 530 13.84 16.36 -30.68
N VAL A 531 14.97 16.55 -31.37
CA VAL A 531 15.10 16.17 -32.78
C VAL A 531 14.81 14.68 -32.95
N VAL A 532 15.41 13.81 -32.13
CA VAL A 532 15.19 12.36 -32.20
C VAL A 532 13.74 11.98 -31.86
N ALA A 533 13.13 12.64 -30.88
CA ALA A 533 11.78 12.38 -30.41
C ALA A 533 10.71 12.77 -31.45
N PHE A 534 10.84 13.94 -32.08
CA PHE A 534 9.91 14.43 -33.10
C PHE A 534 10.17 13.87 -34.50
N MET A 535 11.33 13.26 -34.75
CA MET A 535 11.62 12.65 -36.05
C MET A 535 10.65 11.51 -36.35
N ASN A 536 9.95 11.61 -37.49
CA ASN A 536 8.98 10.64 -37.99
C ASN A 536 7.91 10.30 -36.94
N LEU A 537 7.20 11.32 -36.42
CA LEU A 537 6.18 11.09 -35.39
C LEU A 537 4.87 10.52 -35.96
N GLY A 538 4.63 10.70 -37.26
CA GLY A 538 3.45 10.26 -38.00
C GLY A 538 3.14 11.23 -39.13
N ASN A 539 2.18 10.88 -39.98
CA ASN A 539 1.71 11.73 -41.06
C ASN A 539 1.01 12.98 -40.49
N MET A 540 1.21 14.12 -41.16
CA MET A 540 0.59 15.40 -40.83
C MET A 540 -0.77 15.61 -41.51
N HIS A 541 -1.19 14.63 -42.30
CA HIS A 541 -2.46 14.59 -43.01
C HIS A 541 -3.06 13.20 -42.83
N ALA A 542 -4.38 13.15 -42.79
CA ALA A 542 -5.22 11.97 -42.75
C ALA A 542 -6.60 12.39 -43.29
N PRO A 543 -7.43 11.46 -43.79
CA PRO A 543 -8.76 11.80 -44.25
C PRO A 543 -9.59 12.52 -43.17
N THR A 544 -10.37 13.52 -43.58
CA THR A 544 -11.17 14.41 -42.73
C THR A 544 -12.55 14.72 -43.26
N THR A 545 -12.80 14.61 -44.57
CA THR A 545 -14.15 14.67 -45.13
C THR A 545 -14.89 13.39 -44.76
N GLY A 546 -16.20 13.47 -44.52
CA GLY A 546 -16.95 12.32 -44.01
C GLY A 546 -18.35 12.25 -44.54
N TYR A 547 -18.85 11.02 -44.67
CA TYR A 547 -20.19 10.67 -45.12
C TYR A 547 -20.82 9.71 -44.10
N SER A 548 -22.08 9.95 -43.74
CA SER A 548 -22.83 9.06 -42.85
C SER A 548 -23.90 8.32 -43.64
N VAL A 549 -23.76 7.00 -43.78
CA VAL A 549 -24.79 6.18 -44.45
C VAL A 549 -26.10 6.20 -43.65
N VAL A 550 -26.00 6.39 -42.33
CA VAL A 550 -27.16 6.49 -41.44
C VAL A 550 -27.90 7.83 -41.61
N GLN A 551 -27.19 8.95 -41.75
CA GLN A 551 -27.79 10.29 -41.77
C GLN A 551 -28.04 10.81 -43.19
N ASP A 552 -27.11 10.58 -44.11
CA ASP A 552 -27.10 11.11 -45.48
C ASP A 552 -27.76 10.16 -46.49
N GLY A 553 -27.95 8.89 -46.12
CA GLY A 553 -28.65 7.87 -46.91
C GLY A 553 -27.72 6.86 -47.59
N GLU A 554 -28.33 5.88 -48.27
CA GLU A 554 -27.60 4.77 -48.89
C GLU A 554 -26.62 5.23 -49.98
N ILE A 555 -25.46 4.57 -50.04
CA ILE A 555 -24.45 4.82 -51.07
C ILE A 555 -24.67 3.84 -52.20
N VAL A 556 -24.76 4.32 -53.45
CA VAL A 556 -24.88 3.50 -54.66
C VAL A 556 -23.80 3.91 -55.66
N LEU A 557 -22.71 3.16 -55.71
CA LEU A 557 -21.58 3.39 -56.61
C LEU A 557 -21.81 2.72 -57.96
N ASP A 558 -21.63 3.44 -59.07
CA ASP A 558 -21.56 2.91 -60.45
C ASP A 558 -20.11 3.00 -60.94
N PHE A 559 -19.52 1.87 -61.32
CA PHE A 559 -18.18 1.83 -61.91
C PHE A 559 -18.19 2.03 -63.45
N GLY A 560 -19.36 2.26 -64.05
CA GLY A 560 -19.59 2.45 -65.48
C GLY A 560 -19.48 1.16 -66.32
N LYS A 561 -18.72 0.18 -65.83
CA LYS A 561 -18.55 -1.17 -66.38
C LYS A 561 -18.42 -2.18 -65.25
N SER A 562 -18.54 -3.46 -65.57
CA SER A 562 -18.23 -4.53 -64.61
C SER A 562 -16.73 -4.51 -64.28
N VAL A 563 -16.40 -4.45 -62.99
CA VAL A 563 -15.04 -4.43 -62.44
C VAL A 563 -14.85 -5.60 -61.46
N ASP A 564 -13.60 -6.06 -61.30
CA ASP A 564 -13.21 -7.08 -60.32
C ASP A 564 -12.54 -6.40 -59.11
N ILE A 565 -13.32 -6.13 -58.07
CA ILE A 565 -12.82 -5.57 -56.82
C ILE A 565 -12.24 -6.73 -55.99
N ARG A 566 -10.97 -6.62 -55.61
CA ARG A 566 -10.29 -7.62 -54.76
C ARG A 566 -10.10 -7.16 -53.34
N LYS A 567 -9.88 -5.86 -53.17
CA LYS A 567 -9.61 -5.27 -51.87
C LYS A 567 -10.35 -3.96 -51.74
N THR A 568 -11.05 -3.83 -50.62
CA THR A 568 -11.67 -2.58 -50.21
C THR A 568 -10.90 -2.06 -49.01
N TRP A 569 -10.54 -0.79 -49.05
CA TRP A 569 -10.03 -0.07 -47.89
C TRP A 569 -11.02 1.01 -47.50
N ASP A 570 -11.10 1.23 -46.21
CA ASP A 570 -11.88 2.30 -45.62
C ASP A 570 -11.04 3.04 -44.59
N PHE A 571 -11.27 4.34 -44.46
CA PHE A 571 -10.76 5.13 -43.35
C PHE A 571 -11.94 5.60 -42.51
N LEU A 572 -12.00 5.17 -41.25
CA LEU A 572 -13.08 5.56 -40.35
C LEU A 572 -12.74 6.81 -39.53
N GLY A 573 -13.77 7.58 -39.21
CA GLY A 573 -13.71 8.67 -38.25
C GLY A 573 -13.87 8.16 -36.82
N TYR A 574 -14.78 8.78 -36.05
CA TYR A 574 -14.87 8.56 -34.60
C TYR A 574 -15.69 7.33 -34.18
N GLN A 575 -16.45 6.72 -35.08
CA GLN A 575 -17.26 5.54 -34.77
C GLN A 575 -16.48 4.26 -35.04
N ASN A 576 -16.33 3.42 -34.01
CA ASN A 576 -15.54 2.20 -34.07
C ASN A 576 -16.43 1.00 -34.40
N ASN A 577 -15.99 0.18 -35.36
CA ASN A 577 -16.64 -1.00 -35.88
C ASN A 577 -18.12 -0.78 -36.31
N PRO A 578 -18.45 0.28 -37.07
CA PRO A 578 -19.78 0.40 -37.65
C PRO A 578 -20.02 -0.77 -38.61
N LYS A 579 -21.26 -1.27 -38.61
CA LYS A 579 -21.66 -2.41 -39.43
C LYS A 579 -22.51 -1.96 -40.61
N TYR A 580 -22.25 -2.53 -41.78
CA TYR A 580 -22.96 -2.21 -43.02
C TYR A 580 -23.48 -3.45 -43.74
N VAL A 581 -24.61 -3.30 -44.40
CA VAL A 581 -25.11 -4.25 -45.40
C VAL A 581 -24.58 -3.79 -46.76
N VAL A 582 -24.03 -4.71 -47.53
CA VAL A 582 -23.44 -4.41 -48.84
C VAL A 582 -24.06 -5.31 -49.89
N SER A 583 -24.58 -4.69 -50.95
CA SER A 583 -25.25 -5.37 -52.05
C SER A 583 -24.61 -5.00 -53.38
N ILE A 584 -24.65 -5.91 -54.34
CA ILE A 584 -24.06 -5.74 -55.67
C ILE A 584 -25.09 -5.95 -56.77
N SER A 585 -24.88 -5.32 -57.93
CA SER A 585 -25.72 -5.50 -59.11
C SER A 585 -24.94 -5.27 -60.41
N THR A 586 -25.30 -5.98 -61.47
CA THR A 586 -24.75 -5.77 -62.81
C THR A 586 -25.64 -4.86 -63.68
N ASP A 587 -26.92 -4.72 -63.34
CA ASP A 587 -27.92 -3.98 -64.10
C ASP A 587 -28.54 -2.78 -63.35
N GLY A 588 -28.21 -2.62 -62.06
CA GLY A 588 -28.70 -1.53 -61.20
C GLY A 588 -30.11 -1.75 -60.62
N THR A 589 -30.77 -2.87 -60.97
CA THR A 589 -32.15 -3.19 -60.56
C THR A 589 -32.23 -4.46 -59.72
N ASN A 590 -31.49 -5.51 -60.08
CA ASN A 590 -31.42 -6.77 -59.37
C ASN A 590 -30.24 -6.74 -58.40
N TRP A 591 -30.53 -6.68 -57.09
CA TRP A 591 -29.52 -6.56 -56.04
C TRP A 591 -29.29 -7.88 -55.32
N GLN A 592 -28.02 -8.26 -55.17
CA GLN A 592 -27.58 -9.41 -54.38
C GLN A 592 -26.79 -8.94 -53.17
N GLU A 593 -27.21 -9.33 -51.96
CA GLU A 593 -26.44 -9.06 -50.73
C GLU A 593 -25.19 -9.95 -50.67
N ILE A 594 -24.03 -9.32 -50.45
CA ILE A 594 -22.75 -10.01 -50.17
C ILE A 594 -22.38 -9.92 -48.69
N TYR A 595 -22.85 -8.86 -48.02
CA TYR A 595 -22.90 -8.72 -46.57
C TYR A 595 -24.35 -8.40 -46.21
N SER A 596 -24.94 -9.22 -45.35
CA SER A 596 -26.34 -9.14 -44.94
C SER A 596 -26.45 -8.65 -43.51
N ASP A 597 -27.67 -8.43 -43.02
CA ASP A 597 -27.87 -7.97 -41.65
C ASP A 597 -27.36 -8.95 -40.57
N SER A 598 -27.37 -10.25 -40.86
CA SER A 598 -26.84 -11.30 -39.99
C SER A 598 -25.33 -11.52 -40.10
N ASN A 599 -24.71 -11.04 -41.20
CA ASN A 599 -23.28 -11.13 -41.47
C ASN A 599 -22.81 -9.82 -42.12
N ALA A 600 -22.93 -8.75 -41.34
CA ALA A 600 -22.65 -7.40 -41.82
C ALA A 600 -21.15 -7.18 -42.03
N TRP A 601 -20.83 -6.26 -42.93
CA TRP A 601 -19.47 -5.78 -43.10
C TRP A 601 -19.07 -4.93 -41.88
N ASP A 602 -18.09 -5.40 -41.11
CA ASP A 602 -17.46 -4.66 -40.01
C ASP A 602 -16.34 -3.79 -40.60
N ALA A 603 -16.53 -2.48 -40.57
CA ALA A 603 -15.56 -1.53 -41.14
C ALA A 603 -14.32 -1.32 -40.25
N GLY A 604 -14.22 -1.98 -39.08
CA GLY A 604 -12.98 -1.98 -38.31
C GLY A 604 -12.75 -0.72 -37.47
N SER A 605 -11.48 -0.29 -37.33
CA SER A 605 -11.05 0.65 -36.29
C SER A 605 -10.99 2.12 -36.74
N VAL A 606 -10.96 3.02 -35.76
CA VAL A 606 -11.09 4.47 -35.92
C VAL A 606 -9.78 5.16 -36.29
N PHE A 607 -9.87 6.19 -37.14
CA PHE A 607 -8.76 7.04 -37.56
C PHE A 607 -7.55 6.22 -38.06
N CYS A 608 -7.82 5.15 -38.79
CA CYS A 608 -6.84 4.33 -39.48
C CYS A 608 -7.44 3.69 -40.73
N TRP A 609 -6.57 3.27 -41.64
CA TRP A 609 -6.96 2.47 -42.79
C TRP A 609 -7.26 1.03 -42.38
N ASN A 610 -8.49 0.57 -42.65
CA ASN A 610 -8.91 -0.82 -42.53
C ASN A 610 -8.99 -1.45 -43.91
N SER A 611 -8.84 -2.78 -43.98
CA SER A 611 -8.90 -3.50 -45.24
C SER A 611 -9.79 -4.73 -45.15
N THR A 612 -10.56 -4.95 -46.20
CA THR A 612 -11.38 -6.14 -46.40
C THR A 612 -11.02 -6.80 -47.72
N ASP A 613 -10.52 -8.03 -47.65
CA ASP A 613 -10.15 -8.84 -48.81
C ASP A 613 -11.35 -9.71 -49.24
N ARG A 614 -11.95 -9.41 -50.40
CA ARG A 614 -13.03 -10.21 -50.97
C ARG A 614 -13.13 -9.97 -52.47
N GLN A 615 -13.14 -11.05 -53.25
CA GLN A 615 -13.39 -10.96 -54.68
C GLN A 615 -14.87 -10.64 -54.95
N ILE A 616 -15.11 -9.49 -55.60
CA ILE A 616 -16.44 -9.00 -55.95
C ILE A 616 -16.40 -8.54 -57.41
N VAL A 617 -17.13 -9.24 -58.27
CA VAL A 617 -17.30 -8.85 -59.68
C VAL A 617 -18.65 -8.15 -59.82
N THR A 618 -18.64 -6.84 -60.07
CA THR A 618 -19.87 -6.04 -60.14
C THR A 618 -19.70 -4.77 -60.97
N ARG A 619 -20.81 -4.18 -61.42
CA ARG A 619 -20.84 -2.80 -61.94
C ARG A 619 -21.34 -1.82 -60.88
N TYR A 620 -22.32 -2.22 -60.09
CA TYR A 620 -22.92 -1.41 -59.03
C TYR A 620 -22.62 -2.00 -57.66
N LEU A 621 -22.27 -1.15 -56.70
CA LEU A 621 -22.06 -1.53 -55.31
C LEU A 621 -22.88 -0.60 -54.42
N LYS A 622 -23.70 -1.17 -53.54
CA LYS A 622 -24.56 -0.44 -52.63
C LYS A 622 -24.18 -0.71 -51.18
N ILE A 623 -24.09 0.34 -50.37
CA ILE A 623 -23.81 0.28 -48.93
C ILE A 623 -24.99 0.89 -48.19
N THR A 624 -25.58 0.12 -47.28
CA THR A 624 -26.71 0.51 -46.41
C THR A 624 -26.34 0.24 -44.95
N PRO A 625 -26.92 0.96 -43.99
CA PRO A 625 -26.61 0.73 -42.58
C PRO A 625 -27.20 -0.62 -42.14
N ASN A 626 -26.46 -1.36 -41.32
CA ASN A 626 -27.04 -2.52 -40.62
C ASN A 626 -28.12 -2.06 -39.63
N SER A 627 -29.11 -2.92 -39.36
CA SER A 627 -30.20 -2.60 -38.43
C SER A 627 -29.77 -2.22 -37.00
N GLU A 628 -28.58 -2.63 -36.55
CA GLU A 628 -28.01 -2.27 -35.24
C GLU A 628 -27.19 -0.96 -35.27
N THR A 629 -26.84 -0.44 -36.46
CA THR A 629 -25.96 0.71 -36.63
C THR A 629 -26.77 2.02 -36.53
N SER A 630 -26.64 2.70 -35.38
CA SER A 630 -27.36 3.98 -35.11
C SER A 630 -26.54 5.23 -35.42
N ASN A 631 -25.22 5.12 -35.52
CA ASN A 631 -24.32 6.19 -35.91
C ASN A 631 -23.13 5.60 -36.65
N ASP A 632 -22.60 6.35 -37.60
CA ASP A 632 -21.42 5.96 -38.37
C ASP A 632 -20.56 7.17 -38.77
N SER A 633 -19.41 6.90 -39.37
CA SER A 633 -18.43 7.93 -39.75
C SER A 633 -17.42 7.35 -40.75
N LEU A 634 -17.81 7.19 -42.01
CA LEU A 634 -16.88 6.84 -43.09
C LEU A 634 -16.22 8.12 -43.59
N LEU A 635 -14.88 8.14 -43.66
CA LEU A 635 -14.14 9.30 -44.17
C LEU A 635 -13.64 9.08 -45.61
N GLU A 636 -13.16 7.88 -45.94
CA GLU A 636 -12.64 7.62 -47.29
C GLU A 636 -12.83 6.15 -47.66
N LEU A 637 -13.05 5.87 -48.95
CA LEU A 637 -13.19 4.51 -49.50
C LEU A 637 -12.26 4.30 -50.69
N VAL A 638 -11.44 3.26 -50.66
CA VAL A 638 -10.54 2.90 -51.77
C VAL A 638 -10.85 1.49 -52.24
N PHE A 639 -11.05 1.31 -53.55
CA PHE A 639 -11.26 -0.01 -54.16
C PHE A 639 -10.06 -0.36 -55.03
N GLN A 640 -9.57 -1.60 -54.92
CA GLN A 640 -8.45 -2.09 -55.72
C GLN A 640 -8.82 -3.36 -56.49
N ASP A 641 -8.27 -3.47 -57.71
CA ASP A 641 -8.32 -4.70 -58.51
C ASP A 641 -7.26 -5.73 -58.07
N ALA A 642 -7.13 -6.83 -58.83
CA ALA A 642 -6.15 -7.89 -58.55
C ALA A 642 -4.69 -7.46 -58.69
N ASP A 643 -4.42 -6.43 -59.48
CA ASP A 643 -3.09 -5.88 -59.70
C ASP A 643 -2.78 -4.72 -58.73
N GLY A 644 -3.76 -4.33 -57.89
CA GLY A 644 -3.65 -3.24 -56.92
C GLY A 644 -3.98 -1.85 -57.49
N ASN A 645 -4.47 -1.76 -58.73
CA ASN A 645 -4.87 -0.48 -59.32
C ASN A 645 -6.14 0.05 -58.67
N LEU A 646 -6.22 1.37 -58.50
CA LEU A 646 -7.39 2.03 -57.93
C LEU A 646 -8.58 1.99 -58.91
N LEU A 647 -9.75 1.63 -58.39
CA LEU A 647 -11.02 1.60 -59.11
C LEU A 647 -11.89 2.77 -58.65
N MET A 648 -12.09 3.76 -59.53
CA MET A 648 -12.93 4.94 -59.24
C MET A 648 -14.35 4.78 -59.81
N PRO A 649 -15.41 5.00 -59.01
CA PRO A 649 -16.77 5.08 -59.51
C PRO A 649 -16.96 6.26 -60.47
N VAL A 650 -17.74 6.08 -61.55
CA VAL A 650 -18.05 7.20 -62.48
C VAL A 650 -18.92 8.27 -61.84
N ASN A 651 -19.65 7.92 -60.77
CA ASN A 651 -20.45 8.83 -59.97
C ASN A 651 -19.77 9.22 -58.63
N GLU A 652 -18.43 9.16 -58.56
CA GLU A 652 -17.65 9.62 -57.39
C GLU A 652 -18.05 11.02 -56.91
N LYS A 653 -18.47 11.90 -57.84
CA LYS A 653 -18.87 13.28 -57.53
C LYS A 653 -20.15 13.37 -56.70
N ASP A 654 -21.02 12.37 -56.77
CA ASP A 654 -22.24 12.30 -55.94
C ASP A 654 -21.88 11.94 -54.49
N TYR A 655 -20.74 11.29 -54.28
CA TYR A 655 -20.18 10.88 -52.99
C TYR A 655 -18.81 11.51 -52.75
N HIS A 656 -18.66 12.79 -53.14
CA HIS A 656 -17.36 13.48 -53.18
C HIS A 656 -16.53 13.29 -51.91
N ALA A 657 -17.16 13.37 -50.74
CA ALA A 657 -16.53 13.25 -49.44
C ALA A 657 -15.94 11.87 -49.09
N LEU A 658 -16.11 10.85 -49.95
CA LEU A 658 -15.55 9.50 -49.77
C LEU A 658 -14.41 9.19 -50.74
N PHE A 659 -14.14 10.09 -51.68
CA PHE A 659 -13.23 9.89 -52.81
C PHE A 659 -12.32 11.10 -53.07
N ASP A 660 -12.36 12.14 -52.23
CA ASP A 660 -11.61 13.37 -52.43
C ASP A 660 -10.22 13.38 -51.79
N GLU A 661 -9.90 12.40 -50.93
CA GLU A 661 -8.62 12.30 -50.22
C GLU A 661 -7.87 10.99 -50.54
N GLN A 662 -8.12 10.40 -51.72
CA GLN A 662 -7.48 9.15 -52.20
C GLN A 662 -5.94 9.21 -52.23
N ASP A 663 -5.34 10.39 -52.41
CA ASP A 663 -3.88 10.57 -52.45
C ASP A 663 -3.21 10.34 -51.09
N MET A 664 -3.99 10.32 -50.00
CA MET A 664 -3.51 9.99 -48.66
C MET A 664 -3.36 8.48 -48.40
N PHE A 665 -3.85 7.64 -49.31
CA PHE A 665 -3.75 6.18 -49.20
C PHE A 665 -2.39 5.66 -49.69
N GLU A 666 -1.60 5.09 -48.79
CA GLU A 666 -0.24 4.60 -49.08
C GLU A 666 -0.19 3.09 -49.48
N GLY A 667 -1.34 2.46 -49.74
CA GLY A 667 -1.39 1.04 -50.11
C GLY A 667 -1.27 0.06 -48.94
N ARG A 668 -1.11 0.54 -47.70
CA ARG A 668 -0.97 -0.30 -46.50
C ARG A 668 -1.35 0.44 -45.22
N GLN A 669 -1.66 -0.32 -44.17
CA GLN A 669 -1.71 0.21 -42.80
C GLN A 669 -0.29 0.36 -42.23
N SER A 670 -0.01 1.47 -41.56
CA SER A 670 1.26 1.73 -40.87
C SER A 670 1.04 2.47 -39.56
N TRP A 671 2.03 2.42 -38.68
CA TRP A 671 2.07 3.26 -37.48
C TRP A 671 2.07 4.76 -37.85
N SER A 672 2.50 5.13 -39.06
CA SER A 672 2.56 6.53 -39.52
C SER A 672 1.22 7.08 -40.00
N ASN A 673 0.28 6.23 -40.43
CA ASN A 673 -0.93 6.66 -41.15
C ASN A 673 -2.26 6.30 -40.44
N GLY A 674 -2.19 5.88 -39.18
CA GLY A 674 -3.38 5.61 -38.39
C GLY A 674 -3.10 5.43 -36.91
N THR A 675 -4.17 5.26 -36.15
CA THR A 675 -4.09 4.85 -34.74
C THR A 675 -3.64 3.40 -34.61
N TYR A 676 -2.96 3.11 -33.50
CA TYR A 676 -2.62 1.75 -33.09
C TYR A 676 -2.56 1.67 -31.56
N PHE A 677 -2.67 0.45 -31.02
CA PHE A 677 -2.67 0.22 -29.56
C PHE A 677 -3.69 1.16 -28.87
N ASP A 678 -3.38 1.71 -27.70
CA ASP A 678 -4.28 2.56 -26.92
C ASP A 678 -4.57 3.95 -27.56
N GLU A 679 -3.99 4.28 -28.73
CA GLU A 679 -4.36 5.51 -29.46
C GLU A 679 -5.82 5.47 -29.94
N VAL A 680 -6.35 4.28 -30.25
CA VAL A 680 -7.75 4.07 -30.65
C VAL A 680 -8.74 4.61 -29.62
N TYR A 681 -8.33 4.68 -28.34
CA TYR A 681 -9.15 5.21 -27.25
C TYR A 681 -8.85 6.69 -27.00
N HIS A 682 -7.57 7.04 -26.83
CA HIS A 682 -7.19 8.36 -26.36
C HIS A 682 -7.24 9.45 -27.43
N ALA A 683 -6.81 9.15 -28.66
CA ALA A 683 -6.91 10.08 -29.78
C ALA A 683 -8.38 10.28 -30.18
N ARG A 684 -9.15 9.17 -30.23
CA ARG A 684 -10.60 9.23 -30.43
C ARG A 684 -11.29 10.12 -29.41
N THR A 685 -11.05 9.92 -28.12
CA THR A 685 -11.71 10.76 -27.09
C THR A 685 -11.24 12.20 -27.10
N ALA A 686 -10.02 12.48 -27.55
CA ALA A 686 -9.61 13.85 -27.82
C ALA A 686 -10.48 14.51 -28.92
N TYR A 687 -10.74 13.80 -30.02
CA TYR A 687 -11.68 14.25 -31.06
C TYR A 687 -13.10 14.44 -30.50
N GLU A 688 -13.60 13.48 -29.72
CA GLU A 688 -14.94 13.55 -29.11
C GLU A 688 -15.09 14.77 -28.18
N MET A 689 -14.06 15.09 -27.38
CA MET A 689 -14.06 16.27 -26.52
C MET A 689 -14.11 17.59 -27.30
N ILE A 690 -13.41 17.66 -28.44
CA ILE A 690 -13.41 18.86 -29.31
C ILE A 690 -14.79 19.08 -29.93
N HIS A 691 -15.46 18.00 -30.33
CA HIS A 691 -16.75 18.04 -31.02
C HIS A 691 -17.95 17.90 -30.08
N HIS A 692 -17.74 17.93 -28.76
CA HIS A 692 -18.78 17.78 -27.74
C HIS A 692 -19.59 16.47 -27.86
N LEU A 693 -18.96 15.41 -28.36
CA LEU A 693 -19.54 14.08 -28.50
C LEU A 693 -19.41 13.29 -27.18
N TYR A 694 -20.14 12.18 -27.09
CA TYR A 694 -19.96 11.22 -25.99
C TYR A 694 -18.50 10.75 -25.94
N CYS A 695 -17.87 10.86 -24.77
CA CYS A 695 -16.49 10.44 -24.57
C CYS A 695 -16.41 8.93 -24.31
N TYR A 696 -15.92 8.18 -25.29
CA TYR A 696 -15.79 6.73 -25.24
C TYR A 696 -14.84 6.27 -24.13
N GLU A 697 -13.62 6.82 -24.09
CA GLU A 697 -12.67 6.49 -23.03
C GLU A 697 -13.09 7.24 -21.76
N ASN A 698 -13.65 6.50 -20.82
CA ASN A 698 -14.04 7.00 -19.51
C ASN A 698 -13.30 6.30 -18.35
N THR A 699 -12.40 5.34 -18.62
CA THR A 699 -11.71 4.56 -17.57
C THR A 699 -10.59 5.35 -16.88
N HIS A 700 -10.25 6.53 -17.40
CA HIS A 700 -9.26 7.44 -16.85
C HIS A 700 -9.74 8.90 -16.73
N PRO A 701 -9.19 9.65 -15.77
CA PRO A 701 -9.43 11.08 -15.63
C PRO A 701 -9.13 11.87 -16.93
N PRO A 702 -9.82 13.01 -17.18
CA PRO A 702 -9.86 13.61 -18.50
C PRO A 702 -8.60 14.37 -18.92
N LEU A 703 -7.81 14.91 -18.00
CA LEU A 703 -6.82 15.94 -18.32
C LEU A 703 -5.76 15.48 -19.33
N GLY A 704 -5.34 14.21 -19.28
CA GLY A 704 -4.41 13.67 -20.27
C GLY A 704 -4.96 13.76 -21.70
N LYS A 705 -6.26 13.47 -21.85
CA LYS A 705 -6.97 13.52 -23.14
C LYS A 705 -7.20 14.98 -23.58
N ILE A 706 -7.34 15.92 -22.65
CA ILE A 706 -7.40 17.36 -22.97
C ILE A 706 -6.08 17.85 -23.59
N PHE A 707 -4.93 17.37 -23.10
CA PHE A 707 -3.65 17.72 -23.72
C PHE A 707 -3.51 17.13 -25.13
N ILE A 708 -4.01 15.91 -25.36
CA ILE A 708 -4.06 15.32 -26.70
C ILE A 708 -5.00 16.13 -27.61
N ALA A 709 -6.17 16.52 -27.10
CA ALA A 709 -7.12 17.39 -27.80
C ALA A 709 -6.49 18.71 -28.21
N LEU A 710 -5.67 19.33 -27.35
CA LEU A 710 -4.92 20.54 -27.72
C LEU A 710 -3.97 20.29 -28.91
N GLY A 711 -3.33 19.13 -28.99
CA GLY A 711 -2.51 18.74 -30.14
C GLY A 711 -3.34 18.61 -31.41
N VAL A 712 -4.46 17.88 -31.32
CA VAL A 712 -5.41 17.71 -32.43
C VAL A 712 -5.99 19.04 -32.90
N SER A 713 -6.33 19.96 -32.01
CA SER A 713 -6.86 21.29 -32.39
C SER A 713 -5.84 22.18 -33.09
N ILE A 714 -4.53 21.99 -32.85
CA ILE A 714 -3.47 22.81 -33.46
C ILE A 714 -3.02 22.21 -34.81
N PHE A 715 -2.90 20.89 -34.89
CA PHE A 715 -2.27 20.20 -36.03
C PHE A 715 -3.23 19.36 -36.86
N GLY A 716 -4.50 19.24 -36.46
CA GLY A 716 -5.50 18.39 -37.10
C GLY A 716 -5.61 17.00 -36.48
N MET A 717 -6.68 16.28 -36.82
CA MET A 717 -6.93 14.90 -36.40
C MET A 717 -6.12 13.93 -37.28
N ASN A 718 -4.80 13.91 -37.06
CA ASN A 718 -3.85 13.04 -37.77
C ASN A 718 -2.78 12.49 -36.80
N PRO A 719 -2.03 11.44 -37.22
CA PRO A 719 -0.98 10.81 -36.41
C PRO A 719 0.00 11.77 -35.75
N PHE A 720 0.46 12.78 -36.48
CA PHE A 720 1.34 13.81 -35.92
C PHE A 720 0.64 14.61 -34.81
N GLY A 721 -0.58 15.10 -35.07
CA GLY A 721 -1.31 15.98 -34.17
C GLY A 721 -1.63 15.38 -32.81
N TRP A 722 -2.14 14.14 -32.75
CA TRP A 722 -2.44 13.50 -31.47
C TRP A 722 -1.20 13.05 -30.69
N ARG A 723 -0.07 12.77 -31.36
CA ARG A 723 1.21 12.38 -30.70
C ARG A 723 2.06 13.57 -30.26
N PHE A 724 1.86 14.75 -30.86
CA PHE A 724 2.71 15.92 -30.66
C PHE A 724 2.83 16.32 -29.18
N MET A 725 1.71 16.46 -28.48
CA MET A 725 1.69 16.96 -27.10
C MET A 725 2.31 15.97 -26.11
N GLY A 726 2.12 14.67 -26.35
CA GLY A 726 2.83 13.63 -25.60
C GLY A 726 4.35 13.75 -25.77
N THR A 727 4.80 13.89 -27.01
CA THR A 727 6.23 13.98 -27.34
C THR A 727 6.85 15.24 -26.73
N LEU A 728 6.16 16.38 -26.83
CA LEU A 728 6.58 17.64 -26.23
C LEU A 728 6.76 17.50 -24.71
N PHE A 729 5.81 16.87 -24.02
CA PHE A 729 5.90 16.66 -22.58
C PHE A 729 7.05 15.70 -22.23
N GLY A 730 7.30 14.68 -23.06
CA GLY A 730 8.49 13.83 -22.98
C GLY A 730 9.79 14.62 -23.07
N VAL A 731 9.89 15.56 -24.01
CA VAL A 731 11.04 16.48 -24.15
C VAL A 731 11.19 17.38 -22.93
N LEU A 732 10.08 17.91 -22.37
CA LEU A 732 10.10 18.75 -21.17
C LEU A 732 10.59 18.00 -19.91
N MET A 733 10.46 16.67 -19.86
CA MET A 733 11.02 15.88 -18.75
C MET A 733 12.55 15.96 -18.69
N VAL A 734 13.23 16.14 -19.83
CA VAL A 734 14.70 16.17 -19.92
C VAL A 734 15.32 17.34 -19.15
N PRO A 735 14.94 18.62 -19.36
CA PRO A 735 15.45 19.70 -18.53
C PRO A 735 15.00 19.58 -17.07
N ILE A 736 13.82 19.02 -16.79
CA ILE A 736 13.35 18.81 -15.42
C ILE A 736 14.24 17.80 -14.68
N ILE A 737 14.57 16.66 -15.29
CA ILE A 737 15.45 15.66 -14.66
C ILE A 737 16.85 16.23 -14.47
N TYR A 738 17.35 17.05 -15.41
CA TYR A 738 18.62 17.75 -15.26
C TYR A 738 18.61 18.67 -14.05
N ILE A 739 17.60 19.54 -13.94
CA ILE A 739 17.48 20.48 -12.83
C ILE A 739 17.33 19.69 -11.52
N PHE A 740 16.54 18.62 -11.50
CA PHE A 740 16.38 17.78 -10.32
C PHE A 740 17.71 17.16 -9.88
N ALA A 741 18.42 16.51 -10.81
CA ALA A 741 19.75 15.96 -10.59
C ALA A 741 20.73 17.05 -10.13
N LYS A 742 20.70 18.25 -10.72
CA LYS A 742 21.61 19.34 -10.35
C LYS A 742 21.33 19.89 -8.96
N LYS A 743 20.06 20.03 -8.57
CA LYS A 743 19.68 20.45 -7.22
C LYS A 743 20.07 19.40 -6.18
N MET A 744 20.03 18.11 -6.55
CA MET A 744 20.38 16.99 -5.65
C MET A 744 21.88 16.72 -5.56
N PHE A 745 22.58 16.63 -6.69
CA PHE A 745 23.98 16.21 -6.80
C PHE A 745 24.95 17.38 -6.70
N LYS A 746 24.48 18.61 -6.99
CA LYS A 746 25.27 19.86 -6.97
C LYS A 746 26.43 19.92 -7.97
N GLU A 747 26.57 18.93 -8.85
CA GLU A 747 27.69 18.80 -9.80
C GLU A 747 27.19 18.62 -11.24
N THR A 748 27.75 19.38 -12.17
CA THR A 748 27.31 19.42 -13.59
C THR A 748 27.49 18.09 -14.30
N TRP A 749 28.66 17.45 -14.16
CA TRP A 749 28.99 16.25 -14.93
C TRP A 749 28.01 15.10 -14.70
N ILE A 750 27.66 14.85 -13.43
CA ILE A 750 26.76 13.74 -13.09
C ILE A 750 25.31 14.09 -13.40
N SER A 751 24.91 15.36 -13.28
CA SER A 751 23.59 15.82 -13.75
C SER A 751 23.44 15.61 -15.26
N GLY A 752 24.49 15.91 -16.04
CA GLY A 752 24.55 15.60 -17.46
C GLY A 752 24.42 14.11 -17.75
N ILE A 753 25.23 13.26 -17.10
CA ILE A 753 25.16 11.80 -17.26
C ILE A 753 23.76 11.25 -16.91
N THR A 754 23.19 11.65 -15.78
CA THR A 754 21.86 11.21 -15.36
C THR A 754 20.77 11.61 -16.36
N THR A 755 20.86 12.82 -16.90
CA THR A 755 19.92 13.32 -17.90
C THR A 755 20.09 12.60 -19.23
N LEU A 756 21.33 12.34 -19.64
CA LEU A 756 21.63 11.58 -20.85
C LEU A 756 21.07 10.16 -20.76
N MET A 757 21.27 9.47 -19.63
CA MET A 757 20.68 8.15 -19.42
C MET A 757 19.15 8.20 -19.52
N PHE A 758 18.51 9.16 -18.85
CA PHE A 758 17.05 9.28 -18.91
C PHE A 758 16.53 9.56 -20.33
N ALA A 759 17.15 10.49 -21.05
CA ALA A 759 16.75 10.86 -22.41
C ALA A 759 16.89 9.69 -23.40
N PHE A 760 17.83 8.77 -23.20
CA PHE A 760 18.05 7.61 -24.07
C PHE A 760 17.59 6.28 -23.43
N ASP A 761 16.64 6.36 -22.50
CA ASP A 761 15.88 5.19 -22.05
C ASP A 761 14.81 4.82 -23.09
N PHE A 762 14.64 3.52 -23.35
CA PHE A 762 13.73 3.04 -24.39
C PHE A 762 12.28 3.33 -24.03
N MET A 763 11.89 3.14 -22.77
CA MET A 763 10.52 3.37 -22.32
C MET A 763 10.19 4.85 -22.37
N HIS A 764 11.12 5.72 -21.96
CA HIS A 764 10.94 7.16 -22.10
C HIS A 764 10.74 7.58 -23.55
N PHE A 765 11.53 7.04 -24.49
CA PHE A 765 11.36 7.35 -25.90
C PHE A 765 10.04 6.82 -26.48
N THR A 766 9.77 5.52 -26.35
CA THR A 766 8.59 4.88 -26.95
C THR A 766 7.28 5.41 -26.36
N GLN A 767 7.20 5.49 -25.02
CA GLN A 767 5.95 5.87 -24.33
C GLN A 767 5.56 7.33 -24.57
N THR A 768 6.53 8.20 -24.83
CA THR A 768 6.25 9.63 -25.02
C THR A 768 5.89 9.96 -26.47
N ARG A 769 6.16 9.08 -27.43
CA ARG A 769 5.85 9.25 -28.85
C ARG A 769 4.48 8.73 -29.27
N ILE A 770 3.79 8.00 -28.40
CA ILE A 770 2.43 7.49 -28.64
C ILE A 770 1.41 8.36 -27.90
N ALA A 771 0.22 8.56 -28.47
CA ALA A 771 -0.87 9.31 -27.85
C ALA A 771 -1.53 8.55 -26.70
N THR A 772 -0.81 8.41 -25.59
CA THR A 772 -1.31 7.84 -24.34
C THR A 772 -1.15 8.81 -23.18
N ILE A 773 -1.93 8.62 -22.12
CA ILE A 773 -1.95 9.56 -20.99
C ILE A 773 -0.77 9.40 -20.01
N ASP A 774 0.04 8.35 -20.15
CA ASP A 774 1.12 8.00 -19.21
C ASP A 774 2.26 9.03 -19.17
N VAL A 775 2.52 9.72 -20.29
CA VAL A 775 3.50 10.81 -20.37
C VAL A 775 3.13 12.00 -19.51
N PHE A 776 1.87 12.43 -19.54
CA PHE A 776 1.41 13.59 -18.80
C PHE A 776 1.49 13.35 -17.29
N VAL A 777 0.96 12.21 -16.82
CA VAL A 777 1.02 11.88 -15.39
C VAL A 777 2.46 11.74 -14.90
N THR A 778 3.36 11.15 -15.70
CA THR A 778 4.78 11.00 -15.34
C THR A 778 5.47 12.35 -15.16
N LEU A 779 5.21 13.32 -16.06
CA LEU A 779 5.81 14.66 -15.97
C LEU A 779 5.41 15.35 -14.66
N PHE A 780 4.11 15.30 -14.33
CA PHE A 780 3.58 15.94 -13.14
C PHE A 780 4.00 15.23 -11.85
N ILE A 781 4.20 13.90 -11.88
CA ILE A 781 4.86 13.16 -10.79
C ILE A 781 6.30 13.67 -10.61
N MET A 782 7.08 13.79 -11.69
CA MET A 782 8.45 14.31 -11.60
C MET A 782 8.49 15.72 -11.01
N LEU A 783 7.60 16.61 -11.44
CA LEU A 783 7.50 17.98 -10.93
C LEU A 783 7.10 18.02 -9.46
N SER A 784 6.07 17.27 -9.06
CA SER A 784 5.62 17.23 -7.66
C SER A 784 6.73 16.76 -6.72
N TYR A 785 7.45 15.70 -7.10
CA TYR A 785 8.62 15.25 -6.36
C TYR A 785 9.73 16.31 -6.38
N PHE A 786 10.11 16.85 -7.53
CA PHE A 786 11.12 17.91 -7.60
C PHE A 786 10.83 19.10 -6.66
N PHE A 787 9.59 19.58 -6.63
CA PHE A 787 9.20 20.67 -5.75
C PHE A 787 9.17 20.26 -4.27
N MET A 788 8.72 19.04 -3.96
CA MET A 788 8.83 18.48 -2.61
C MET A 788 10.29 18.36 -2.17
N PHE A 789 11.20 17.95 -3.06
CA PHE A 789 12.63 17.93 -2.79
C PHE A 789 13.12 19.33 -2.43
N CYS A 790 12.79 20.35 -3.23
CA CYS A 790 13.13 21.74 -2.95
C CYS A 790 12.59 22.22 -1.59
N TYR A 791 11.38 21.80 -1.21
CA TYR A 791 10.80 22.08 0.10
C TYR A 791 11.58 21.41 1.24
N THR A 792 11.95 20.13 1.09
CA THR A 792 12.69 19.38 2.14
C THR A 792 14.04 20.00 2.52
N ARG A 793 14.60 20.82 1.62
CA ARG A 793 15.88 21.52 1.80
C ARG A 793 15.75 22.86 2.49
N LYS A 794 14.52 23.35 2.69
CA LYS A 794 14.24 24.58 3.42
C LYS A 794 13.82 24.30 4.85
N SER A 795 14.19 25.23 5.72
CA SER A 795 13.78 25.27 7.11
C SER A 795 12.92 26.50 7.33
N PHE A 796 11.70 26.33 7.84
CA PHE A 796 10.88 27.50 8.16
C PHE A 796 11.42 28.26 9.39
N TYR A 797 12.47 27.77 10.07
CA TYR A 797 13.09 28.48 11.18
C TYR A 797 13.97 29.64 10.71
N ASP A 798 14.73 29.46 9.63
CA ASP A 798 15.63 30.47 9.06
C ASP A 798 15.12 31.08 7.74
N THR A 799 14.08 30.49 7.15
CA THR A 799 13.47 30.97 5.90
C THR A 799 12.03 31.40 6.14
N SER A 800 11.63 32.51 5.51
CA SER A 800 10.26 33.00 5.58
C SER A 800 9.25 31.99 5.00
N LEU A 801 8.06 31.92 5.58
CA LEU A 801 7.03 30.96 5.15
C LEU A 801 6.66 31.12 3.67
N LYS A 802 6.64 32.35 3.13
CA LYS A 802 6.39 32.60 1.71
C LYS A 802 7.37 31.82 0.82
N LYS A 803 8.67 31.82 1.16
CA LYS A 803 9.70 31.10 0.41
C LYS A 803 9.65 29.58 0.60
N THR A 804 9.07 29.09 1.69
CA THR A 804 8.81 27.65 1.88
C THR A 804 7.52 27.19 1.20
N PHE A 805 6.52 28.07 1.13
CA PHE A 805 5.21 27.81 0.53
C PHE A 805 5.25 27.76 -0.99
N ILE A 806 6.15 28.50 -1.66
CA ILE A 806 6.29 28.43 -3.13
C ILE A 806 6.54 26.98 -3.61
N PRO A 807 7.63 26.29 -3.21
CA PRO A 807 7.83 24.91 -3.64
C PRO A 807 6.73 23.97 -3.12
N LEU A 808 6.20 24.19 -1.93
CA LEU A 808 5.14 23.35 -1.38
C LEU A 808 3.82 23.48 -2.16
N GLY A 809 3.46 24.70 -2.59
CA GLY A 809 2.25 24.97 -3.37
C GLY A 809 2.37 24.49 -4.80
N LEU A 810 3.53 24.71 -5.44
CA LEU A 810 3.83 24.15 -6.77
C LEU A 810 3.81 22.62 -6.74
N CYS A 811 4.27 22.00 -5.66
CA CYS A 811 4.12 20.55 -5.45
C CYS A 811 2.65 20.12 -5.43
N GLY A 812 1.79 20.84 -4.70
CA GLY A 812 0.36 20.56 -4.61
C GLY A 812 -0.37 20.73 -5.95
N ILE A 813 -0.04 21.78 -6.72
CA ILE A 813 -0.58 22.01 -8.07
C ILE A 813 -0.15 20.89 -9.03
N ALA A 814 1.15 20.57 -9.08
CA ALA A 814 1.66 19.48 -9.91
C ALA A 814 1.03 18.13 -9.52
N MET A 815 0.82 17.89 -8.22
CA MET A 815 0.09 16.72 -7.75
C MET A 815 -1.36 16.70 -8.27
N GLY A 816 -2.08 17.83 -8.22
CA GLY A 816 -3.43 17.94 -8.78
C GLY A 816 -3.51 17.61 -10.27
N PHE A 817 -2.56 18.13 -11.07
CA PHE A 817 -2.47 17.76 -12.48
C PHE A 817 -2.18 16.27 -12.68
N SER A 818 -1.31 15.67 -11.86
CA SER A 818 -1.05 14.23 -11.96
C SER A 818 -2.30 13.38 -11.71
N TRP A 819 -3.13 13.76 -10.71
CA TRP A 819 -4.38 13.06 -10.39
C TRP A 819 -5.36 13.16 -11.55
N ALA A 820 -5.52 14.35 -12.11
CA ALA A 820 -6.43 14.64 -13.19
C ALA A 820 -6.01 13.97 -14.52
N CYS A 821 -4.77 13.48 -14.64
CA CYS A 821 -4.33 12.66 -15.78
C CYS A 821 -4.60 11.16 -15.55
N LYS A 822 -4.17 10.58 -14.43
CA LYS A 822 -4.31 9.13 -14.16
C LYS A 822 -4.22 8.85 -12.65
N TRP A 823 -4.94 7.85 -12.15
CA TRP A 823 -4.91 7.47 -10.72
C TRP A 823 -3.53 7.01 -10.21
N THR A 824 -2.60 6.66 -11.08
CA THR A 824 -1.20 6.44 -10.70
C THR A 824 -0.56 7.67 -10.05
N GLY A 825 -1.04 8.88 -10.37
CA GLY A 825 -0.70 10.12 -9.67
C GLY A 825 -1.07 10.09 -8.19
N ILE A 826 -2.22 9.49 -7.83
CA ILE A 826 -2.67 9.35 -6.43
C ILE A 826 -1.74 8.42 -5.66
N TYR A 827 -1.29 7.32 -6.30
CA TYR A 827 -0.34 6.40 -5.67
C TYR A 827 0.98 7.10 -5.32
N SER A 828 1.48 7.93 -6.25
CA SER A 828 2.69 8.72 -6.05
C SER A 828 2.58 9.69 -4.86
N SER A 829 1.37 10.21 -4.56
CA SER A 829 1.13 11.14 -3.45
C SER A 829 1.35 10.54 -2.08
N ILE A 830 1.26 9.21 -1.93
CA ILE A 830 1.58 8.53 -0.67
C ILE A 830 3.04 8.79 -0.29
N GLY A 831 3.97 8.71 -1.25
CA GLY A 831 5.38 9.02 -1.00
C GLY A 831 5.60 10.50 -0.65
N LEU A 832 4.91 11.43 -1.31
CA LEU A 832 4.95 12.86 -0.98
C LEU A 832 4.47 13.13 0.46
N CYS A 833 3.37 12.49 0.85
CA CYS A 833 2.79 12.57 2.19
C CYS A 833 3.77 12.07 3.26
N LEU A 834 4.38 10.89 3.05
CA LEU A 834 5.40 10.33 3.94
C LEU A 834 6.61 11.26 4.08
N ILE A 835 7.13 11.78 2.96
CA ILE A 835 8.25 12.71 2.95
C ILE A 835 7.89 13.99 3.73
N PHE A 836 6.71 14.56 3.51
CA PHE A 836 6.24 15.75 4.22
C PHE A 836 6.18 15.53 5.74
N PHE A 837 5.55 14.44 6.19
CA PHE A 837 5.43 14.15 7.61
C PHE A 837 6.77 13.80 8.27
N ILE A 838 7.70 13.16 7.54
CA ILE A 838 9.08 12.97 8.01
C ILE A 838 9.77 14.33 8.23
N VAL A 839 9.60 15.28 7.31
CA VAL A 839 10.13 16.64 7.46
C VAL A 839 9.48 17.35 8.65
N MET A 840 8.16 17.25 8.83
CA MET A 840 7.45 17.83 9.98
C MET A 840 7.88 17.22 11.32
N GLY A 841 8.02 15.89 11.37
CA GLY A 841 8.53 15.19 12.55
C GLY A 841 9.96 15.62 12.89
N LYS A 842 10.79 15.88 11.87
CA LYS A 842 12.12 16.46 12.06
C LYS A 842 12.05 17.89 12.62
N ARG A 843 11.16 18.76 12.10
CA ARG A 843 10.98 20.11 12.66
C ARG A 843 10.51 20.07 14.11
N PHE A 844 9.57 19.18 14.43
CA PHE A 844 9.17 18.95 15.81
C PHE A 844 10.32 18.45 16.69
N SER A 845 11.19 17.57 16.18
CA SER A 845 12.41 17.15 16.89
C SER A 845 13.39 18.30 17.12
N GLU A 846 13.52 19.24 16.17
CA GLU A 846 14.34 20.46 16.31
C GLU A 846 13.75 21.39 17.39
N TYR A 847 12.44 21.57 17.41
CA TYR A 847 11.72 22.27 18.48
C TYR A 847 11.99 21.64 19.86
N LEU A 848 11.81 20.32 20.00
CA LEU A 848 12.10 19.62 21.27
C LEU A 848 13.56 19.72 21.69
N TYR A 849 14.49 19.83 20.74
CA TYR A 849 15.90 20.04 21.04
C TYR A 849 16.15 21.48 21.53
N ALA A 850 15.58 22.48 20.85
CA ALA A 850 15.63 23.88 21.26
C ALA A 850 15.02 24.12 22.65
N SER A 851 13.86 23.50 22.96
CA SER A 851 13.21 23.61 24.28
C SER A 851 14.04 23.10 25.45
N LYS A 852 15.02 22.22 25.22
CA LYS A 852 15.92 21.71 26.28
C LYS A 852 17.08 22.65 26.60
N ASN A 853 17.41 23.54 25.67
CA ASN A 853 18.45 24.54 25.87
C ASN A 853 17.97 25.89 25.29
N PRO A 854 17.02 26.59 25.94
CA PRO A 854 16.35 27.76 25.37
C PRO A 854 17.29 28.93 25.04
N ASN A 855 18.38 29.05 25.78
CA ASN A 855 19.40 30.09 25.61
C ASN A 855 20.52 29.68 24.64
N GLY A 856 20.44 28.46 24.09
CA GLY A 856 21.42 27.96 23.14
C GLY A 856 21.28 28.58 21.75
N THR A 857 22.37 28.52 21.00
CA THR A 857 22.39 28.76 19.56
C THR A 857 22.93 27.51 18.88
N THR A 858 22.34 27.13 17.76
CA THR A 858 22.89 26.06 16.90
C THR A 858 22.94 26.59 15.48
N GLU A 859 24.11 26.52 14.86
CA GLU A 859 24.35 27.04 13.50
C GLU A 859 23.90 28.51 13.35
N GLY A 860 23.94 29.32 14.42
CA GLY A 860 23.49 30.72 14.39
C GLY A 860 21.97 30.93 14.37
N ILE A 861 21.15 29.93 14.70
CA ILE A 861 19.72 30.10 15.01
C ILE A 861 19.55 30.06 16.54
N LEU A 862 18.91 31.08 17.11
CA LEU A 862 18.55 31.10 18.53
C LEU A 862 17.48 30.05 18.81
N HIS A 863 17.67 29.24 19.86
CA HIS A 863 16.71 28.23 20.24
C HIS A 863 15.38 28.84 20.70
N LYS A 864 15.42 30.02 21.30
CA LYS A 864 14.23 30.79 21.66
C LYS A 864 13.32 31.08 20.46
N ASP A 865 13.89 31.51 19.32
CA ASP A 865 13.12 31.79 18.10
C ASP A 865 12.40 30.54 17.56
N ILE A 866 13.02 29.37 17.71
CA ILE A 866 12.44 28.09 17.32
C ILE A 866 11.24 27.75 18.22
N ILE A 867 11.38 27.93 19.54
CA ILE A 867 10.33 27.66 20.53
C ILE A 867 9.12 28.56 20.27
N ASP A 868 9.36 29.86 20.10
CA ASP A 868 8.31 30.86 19.98
C ASP A 868 7.56 30.76 18.64
N THR A 869 8.25 30.33 17.57
CA THR A 869 7.65 30.32 16.23
C THR A 869 7.15 28.97 15.74
N PHE A 870 7.54 27.84 16.37
CA PHE A 870 7.23 26.50 15.86
C PHE A 870 5.73 26.26 15.65
N TYR A 871 4.91 26.36 16.71
CA TYR A 871 3.47 26.06 16.61
C TYR A 871 2.76 26.95 15.58
N LYS A 872 3.10 28.25 15.56
CA LYS A 872 2.55 29.21 14.60
C LYS A 872 2.90 28.83 13.16
N LYS A 873 4.17 28.51 12.89
CA LYS A 873 4.64 28.14 11.55
C LYS A 873 4.16 26.75 11.12
N PHE A 874 4.07 25.81 12.06
CA PHE A 874 3.54 24.47 11.85
C PHE A 874 2.09 24.52 11.40
N TRP A 875 1.20 25.14 12.18
CA TRP A 875 -0.22 25.22 11.82
C TRP A 875 -0.49 26.02 10.55
N LYS A 876 0.28 27.09 10.30
CA LYS A 876 0.22 27.79 9.01
C LYS A 876 0.63 26.90 7.84
N THR A 877 1.62 26.02 8.03
CA THR A 877 2.04 25.06 7.00
C THR A 877 0.97 23.99 6.79
N ILE A 878 0.36 23.47 7.86
CA ILE A 878 -0.74 22.50 7.76
C ILE A 878 -1.95 23.11 7.04
N ALA A 879 -2.36 24.32 7.42
CA ALA A 879 -3.46 25.03 6.75
C ALA A 879 -3.18 25.27 5.26
N PHE A 880 -1.93 25.66 4.93
CA PHE A 880 -1.50 25.80 3.54
C PHE A 880 -1.57 24.46 2.79
N CYS A 881 -1.18 23.35 3.43
CA CYS A 881 -1.32 22.02 2.85
C CYS A 881 -2.79 21.64 2.62
N CYS A 882 -3.72 21.96 3.52
CA CYS A 882 -5.15 21.71 3.28
C CYS A 882 -5.64 22.43 2.01
N GLY A 883 -5.17 23.65 1.76
CA GLY A 883 -5.45 24.36 0.51
C GLY A 883 -4.83 23.68 -0.72
N PHE A 884 -3.51 23.46 -0.71
CA PHE A 884 -2.76 23.07 -1.91
C PHE A 884 -2.69 21.56 -2.17
N PHE A 885 -2.95 20.71 -1.19
CA PHE A 885 -2.91 19.24 -1.32
C PHE A 885 -4.30 18.60 -1.22
N VAL A 886 -5.36 19.38 -0.94
CA VAL A 886 -6.75 18.88 -0.93
C VAL A 886 -7.63 19.74 -1.84
N ALA A 887 -7.82 21.02 -1.52
CA ALA A 887 -8.77 21.86 -2.24
C ALA A 887 -8.36 22.13 -3.70
N ILE A 888 -7.11 22.52 -3.96
CA ILE A 888 -6.61 22.80 -5.31
C ILE A 888 -6.57 21.53 -6.19
N PRO A 889 -6.03 20.37 -5.73
CA PRO A 889 -6.13 19.13 -6.49
C PRO A 889 -7.57 18.73 -6.82
N ALA A 890 -8.49 18.83 -5.86
CA ALA A 890 -9.90 18.56 -6.09
C ALA A 890 -10.49 19.50 -7.15
N ALA A 891 -10.18 20.80 -7.08
CA ALA A 891 -10.61 21.77 -8.09
C ALA A 891 -10.06 21.45 -9.48
N ILE A 892 -8.75 21.21 -9.62
CA ILE A 892 -8.13 20.83 -10.90
C ILE A 892 -8.79 19.57 -11.47
N TYR A 893 -8.99 18.57 -10.61
CA TYR A 893 -9.61 17.30 -10.99
C TYR A 893 -11.04 17.51 -11.48
N THR A 894 -11.88 18.24 -10.74
CA THR A 894 -13.26 18.53 -11.15
C THR A 894 -13.33 19.39 -12.41
N LEU A 895 -12.48 20.42 -12.52
CA LEU A 895 -12.47 21.30 -13.71
C LEU A 895 -12.00 20.56 -14.98
N SER A 896 -11.20 19.51 -14.85
CA SER A 896 -10.85 18.67 -16.00
C SER A 896 -12.05 17.96 -16.64
N TYR A 897 -13.21 17.87 -15.96
CA TYR A 897 -14.42 17.28 -16.52
C TYR A 897 -15.25 18.25 -17.38
N ILE A 898 -14.84 19.51 -17.56
CA ILE A 898 -15.58 20.49 -18.38
C ILE A 898 -15.79 20.00 -19.82
N PRO A 899 -14.75 19.56 -20.57
CA PRO A 899 -14.93 19.07 -21.94
C PRO A 899 -15.39 17.60 -22.00
N PHE A 900 -15.40 16.88 -20.88
CA PHE A 900 -15.81 15.48 -20.85
C PHE A 900 -17.34 15.38 -20.89
N SER A 901 -17.87 14.65 -21.85
CA SER A 901 -19.31 14.35 -21.97
C SER A 901 -19.55 12.87 -21.71
N ASP A 902 -20.46 12.56 -20.80
CA ASP A 902 -20.96 11.20 -20.55
C ASP A 902 -22.31 10.95 -21.26
N GLY A 903 -22.69 11.81 -22.21
CA GLY A 903 -23.98 11.75 -22.90
C GLY A 903 -25.17 12.15 -22.04
N THR A 904 -24.94 12.56 -20.79
CA THR A 904 -26.01 12.99 -19.87
C THR A 904 -26.07 14.51 -19.77
N GLY A 905 -27.26 15.04 -19.49
CA GLY A 905 -27.44 16.45 -19.12
C GLY A 905 -26.98 16.80 -17.70
N HIS A 906 -26.25 15.92 -17.00
CA HIS A 906 -25.86 16.14 -15.62
C HIS A 906 -24.83 17.27 -15.47
N GLY A 907 -24.92 18.01 -14.35
CA GLY A 907 -23.95 19.05 -13.99
C GLY A 907 -22.55 18.50 -13.69
N LEU A 908 -21.54 19.37 -13.78
CA LEU A 908 -20.10 19.02 -13.71
C LEU A 908 -19.72 18.12 -12.53
N ILE A 909 -20.17 18.45 -11.32
CA ILE A 909 -19.83 17.67 -10.11
C ILE A 909 -20.43 16.28 -10.18
N ARG A 910 -21.68 16.15 -10.61
CA ARG A 910 -22.37 14.87 -10.69
C ARG A 910 -21.72 13.97 -11.75
N ARG A 911 -21.46 14.52 -12.94
CA ARG A 911 -20.70 13.85 -14.01
C ARG A 911 -19.35 13.32 -13.53
N MET A 912 -18.60 14.14 -12.79
CA MET A 912 -17.31 13.73 -12.24
C MET A 912 -17.44 12.56 -11.25
N LEU A 913 -18.41 12.62 -10.32
CA LEU A 913 -18.66 11.59 -9.32
C LEU A 913 -19.16 10.27 -9.94
N ASP A 914 -20.06 10.36 -10.92
CA ASP A 914 -20.60 9.21 -11.64
C ASP A 914 -19.46 8.52 -12.41
N ASN A 915 -18.58 9.29 -13.06
CA ASN A 915 -17.40 8.69 -13.69
C ASN A 915 -16.41 8.08 -12.68
N GLN A 916 -16.26 8.62 -11.45
CA GLN A 916 -15.43 7.96 -10.43
C GLN A 916 -15.96 6.57 -10.08
N THR A 917 -17.28 6.46 -9.97
CA THR A 917 -17.95 5.19 -9.68
C THR A 917 -17.77 4.22 -10.84
N SER A 918 -17.98 4.68 -12.07
CA SER A 918 -17.74 3.89 -13.28
C SER A 918 -16.29 3.39 -13.37
N MET A 919 -15.31 4.30 -13.23
CA MET A 919 -13.88 3.96 -13.23
C MET A 919 -13.53 2.94 -12.15
N PHE A 920 -14.03 3.13 -10.91
CA PHE A 920 -13.73 2.21 -9.81
C PHE A 920 -14.31 0.82 -10.09
N ASN A 921 -15.55 0.76 -10.55
CA ASN A 921 -16.20 -0.50 -10.91
C ASN A 921 -15.44 -1.20 -12.04
N TYR A 922 -15.16 -0.51 -13.15
CA TYR A 922 -14.35 -1.04 -14.26
C TYR A 922 -13.02 -1.61 -13.77
N HIS A 923 -12.25 -0.83 -13.00
CA HIS A 923 -10.91 -1.21 -12.54
C HIS A 923 -10.90 -2.30 -11.46
N SER A 924 -12.01 -2.52 -10.76
CA SER A 924 -12.14 -3.54 -9.70
C SER A 924 -12.69 -4.86 -10.22
N THR A 925 -13.47 -4.86 -11.29
CA THR A 925 -14.08 -6.06 -11.88
C THR A 925 -13.41 -6.53 -13.17
N LEU A 926 -12.40 -5.81 -13.67
CA LEU A 926 -11.67 -6.18 -14.89
C LEU A 926 -10.93 -7.52 -14.74
N ASN A 927 -11.58 -8.58 -15.19
CA ASN A 927 -11.04 -9.93 -15.31
C ASN A 927 -10.88 -10.26 -16.80
N ALA A 928 -9.72 -9.91 -17.34
CA ALA A 928 -9.36 -10.18 -18.74
C ALA A 928 -8.00 -10.87 -18.82
N THR A 929 -7.81 -11.64 -19.88
CA THR A 929 -6.48 -12.15 -20.26
C THR A 929 -6.00 -11.37 -21.47
N HIS A 930 -4.70 -11.06 -21.51
CA HIS A 930 -4.10 -10.41 -22.67
C HIS A 930 -2.74 -11.04 -22.97
N PRO A 931 -2.46 -11.45 -24.23
CA PRO A 931 -1.22 -12.12 -24.61
C PRO A 931 0.03 -11.32 -24.22
N TYR A 932 0.00 -9.99 -24.26
CA TYR A 932 1.15 -9.14 -23.92
C TYR A 932 1.15 -8.61 -22.48
N SER A 933 0.26 -9.12 -21.60
CA SER A 933 0.26 -8.73 -20.18
C SER A 933 1.49 -9.24 -19.43
N SER A 934 1.94 -8.49 -18.41
CA SER A 934 3.12 -8.84 -17.59
C SER A 934 2.90 -8.46 -16.13
N LYS A 935 3.51 -9.22 -15.20
CA LYS A 935 3.34 -8.97 -13.76
C LYS A 935 4.37 -7.95 -13.24
N TRP A 936 4.03 -7.29 -12.14
CA TRP A 936 4.85 -6.22 -11.55
C TRP A 936 6.32 -6.60 -11.33
N TYR A 937 6.59 -7.84 -10.88
CA TYR A 937 7.95 -8.32 -10.61
C TYR A 937 8.75 -8.62 -11.90
N GLU A 938 8.10 -8.72 -13.05
CA GLU A 938 8.72 -8.96 -14.35
C GLU A 938 9.27 -7.67 -14.98
N TRP A 939 8.78 -6.50 -14.54
CA TRP A 939 9.12 -5.23 -15.14
C TRP A 939 10.59 -4.82 -14.95
N PRO A 940 11.19 -4.85 -13.73
CA PRO A 940 12.58 -4.39 -13.56
C PRO A 940 13.61 -5.17 -14.37
N ILE A 941 13.33 -6.45 -14.64
CA ILE A 941 14.19 -7.30 -15.48
C ILE A 941 13.75 -7.30 -16.96
N MET A 942 12.61 -6.67 -17.26
CA MET A 942 11.99 -6.58 -18.58
C MET A 942 11.74 -7.94 -19.22
N LYS A 943 11.24 -8.90 -18.42
CA LYS A 943 11.04 -10.27 -18.90
C LYS A 943 10.05 -10.32 -20.05
N ARG A 944 9.02 -9.47 -20.07
CA ARG A 944 8.02 -9.42 -21.14
C ARG A 944 7.71 -7.96 -21.53
N PRO A 945 8.27 -7.47 -22.65
CA PRO A 945 7.87 -6.23 -23.29
C PRO A 945 6.41 -6.24 -23.72
N ILE A 946 5.88 -5.05 -24.00
CA ILE A 946 4.58 -4.90 -24.66
C ILE A 946 4.78 -4.46 -26.10
N TRP A 947 4.03 -5.07 -27.01
CA TRP A 947 4.11 -4.79 -28.44
C TRP A 947 2.96 -3.86 -28.85
N TYR A 948 3.29 -2.69 -29.41
CA TYR A 948 2.35 -1.63 -29.79
C TYR A 948 1.95 -1.69 -31.26
N PHE A 949 2.88 -2.03 -32.13
CA PHE A 949 2.63 -2.05 -33.57
C PHE A 949 3.45 -3.13 -34.26
N SER A 950 2.89 -3.70 -35.32
CA SER A 950 3.52 -4.61 -36.26
C SER A 950 3.11 -4.25 -37.68
N GLY A 951 4.06 -4.26 -38.61
CA GLY A 951 3.77 -4.09 -40.03
C GLY A 951 4.73 -4.88 -40.92
N GLU A 952 4.21 -5.33 -42.05
CA GLU A 952 5.00 -5.90 -43.15
C GLU A 952 5.05 -4.90 -44.30
N ILE A 953 6.26 -4.53 -44.73
CA ILE A 953 6.43 -3.65 -45.90
C ILE A 953 6.55 -4.49 -47.17
N ASN A 954 7.43 -5.48 -47.14
CA ASN A 954 7.68 -6.44 -48.23
C ASN A 954 8.36 -7.68 -47.65
N SER A 955 8.70 -8.65 -48.48
CA SER A 955 9.33 -9.92 -48.06
C SER A 955 10.63 -9.79 -47.24
N HIS A 956 11.30 -8.64 -47.25
CA HIS A 956 12.61 -8.45 -46.61
C HIS A 956 12.60 -7.44 -45.44
N LEU A 957 11.57 -6.60 -45.34
CA LEU A 957 11.51 -5.53 -44.34
C LEU A 957 10.24 -5.63 -43.49
N ARG A 958 10.42 -5.46 -42.19
CA ARG A 958 9.34 -5.41 -41.18
C ARG A 958 9.44 -4.15 -40.34
N GLU A 959 8.31 -3.72 -39.82
CA GLU A 959 8.19 -2.63 -38.85
C GLU A 959 7.63 -3.18 -37.54
N GLY A 960 8.07 -2.60 -36.42
CA GLY A 960 7.46 -2.89 -35.14
C GLY A 960 7.86 -1.89 -34.07
N ILE A 961 6.96 -1.70 -33.12
CA ILE A 961 7.15 -0.81 -31.98
C ILE A 961 6.91 -1.63 -30.72
N SER A 962 7.94 -1.79 -29.90
CA SER A 962 7.89 -2.49 -28.62
C SER A 962 8.31 -1.54 -27.49
N ALA A 963 7.54 -1.52 -26.40
CA ALA A 963 7.81 -0.69 -25.23
C ALA A 963 8.37 -1.52 -24.08
N PHE A 964 9.61 -1.20 -23.70
CA PHE A 964 10.37 -1.76 -22.59
C PHE A 964 11.52 -0.80 -22.25
N GLY A 965 12.34 -1.13 -21.27
CA GLY A 965 13.44 -0.28 -20.81
C GLY A 965 14.75 -0.45 -21.55
N ASN A 966 15.68 0.50 -21.37
CA ASN A 966 17.07 0.28 -21.75
C ASN A 966 17.73 -0.71 -20.75
N PRO A 967 18.29 -1.85 -21.18
CA PRO A 967 18.92 -2.84 -20.29
C PRO A 967 20.01 -2.26 -19.38
N LEU A 968 20.80 -1.32 -19.87
CA LEU A 968 21.83 -0.65 -19.09
C LEU A 968 21.24 0.35 -18.07
N ILE A 969 19.96 0.69 -18.13
CA ILE A 969 19.32 1.53 -17.11
C ILE A 969 18.55 0.64 -16.15
N TRP A 970 17.70 -0.24 -16.66
CA TRP A 970 16.77 -0.99 -15.84
C TRP A 970 17.47 -2.06 -14.99
N TRP A 971 18.39 -2.82 -15.58
CA TRP A 971 19.13 -3.82 -14.81
C TRP A 971 20.13 -3.20 -13.84
N MET A 972 20.72 -2.06 -14.20
CA MET A 972 21.58 -1.29 -13.28
C MET A 972 20.79 -0.61 -12.16
N GLY A 973 19.51 -0.34 -12.40
CA GLY A 973 18.57 0.14 -11.39
C GLY A 973 18.46 -0.78 -10.18
N ILE A 974 18.57 -2.10 -10.37
CA ILE A 974 18.49 -3.10 -9.31
C ILE A 974 19.66 -2.96 -8.30
N PRO A 975 20.95 -3.12 -8.69
CA PRO A 975 22.07 -2.92 -7.76
C PRO A 975 22.17 -1.47 -7.27
N ALA A 976 21.80 -0.47 -8.09
CA ALA A 976 21.72 0.91 -7.62
C ALA A 976 20.72 1.05 -6.46
N PHE A 977 19.52 0.47 -6.57
CA PHE A 977 18.54 0.50 -5.48
C PHE A 977 19.05 -0.22 -4.22
N LEU A 978 19.70 -1.37 -4.35
CA LEU A 978 20.33 -2.06 -3.21
C LEU A 978 21.40 -1.19 -2.54
N PHE A 979 22.21 -0.48 -3.33
CA PHE A 979 23.20 0.46 -2.81
C PHE A 979 22.55 1.66 -2.11
N ILE A 980 21.45 2.20 -2.64
CA ILE A 980 20.65 3.24 -1.98
C ILE A 980 20.16 2.74 -0.61
N LEU A 981 19.60 1.53 -0.51
CA LEU A 981 19.18 0.94 0.77
C LEU A 981 20.35 0.78 1.74
N TYR A 982 21.53 0.37 1.25
CA TYR A 982 22.75 0.33 2.05
C TYR A 982 23.14 1.71 2.60
N LEU A 983 23.05 2.78 1.79
CA LEU A 983 23.32 4.15 2.25
C LEU A 983 22.32 4.61 3.33
N ILE A 984 21.06 4.18 3.25
CA ILE A 984 20.06 4.44 4.29
C ILE A 984 20.46 3.71 5.59
N TYR A 985 20.78 2.42 5.50
CA TYR A 985 21.13 1.60 6.65
C TYR A 985 22.40 2.11 7.36
N LYS A 986 23.49 2.31 6.60
CA LYS A 986 24.82 2.65 7.14
C LYS A 986 25.00 4.14 7.39
N LYS A 987 24.60 4.99 6.45
CA LYS A 987 24.90 6.45 6.48
C LYS A 987 23.69 7.32 6.83
N ARG A 988 22.48 6.74 6.95
CA ARG A 988 21.21 7.47 7.15
C ARG A 988 21.05 8.61 6.14
N ASP A 989 21.42 8.32 4.90
CA ASP A 989 21.48 9.31 3.82
C ASP A 989 20.08 9.77 3.43
N ARG A 990 19.87 11.08 3.34
CA ARG A 990 18.54 11.67 3.11
C ARG A 990 18.11 11.66 1.66
N ASN A 991 19.06 11.82 0.74
CA ASN A 991 18.77 11.71 -0.67
C ASN A 991 18.38 10.27 -0.97
N ALA A 992 19.07 9.30 -0.36
CA ALA A 992 18.71 7.90 -0.44
C ALA A 992 17.29 7.63 0.09
N ILE A 993 16.94 8.11 1.29
CA ILE A 993 15.57 7.98 1.84
C ILE A 993 14.54 8.60 0.89
N TYR A 994 14.81 9.81 0.40
CA TYR A 994 13.92 10.53 -0.50
C TYR A 994 13.68 9.76 -1.81
N LEU A 995 14.76 9.28 -2.44
CA LEU A 995 14.69 8.50 -3.69
C LEU A 995 13.97 7.16 -3.48
N THR A 996 14.17 6.49 -2.34
CA THR A 996 13.45 5.26 -2.02
C THR A 996 11.94 5.48 -1.92
N PHE A 997 11.48 6.52 -1.21
CA PHE A 997 10.04 6.81 -1.14
C PHE A 997 9.48 7.19 -2.52
N GLY A 998 10.23 7.99 -3.28
CA GLY A 998 9.84 8.39 -4.64
C GLY A 998 9.94 7.30 -5.69
N TYR A 999 10.58 6.16 -5.42
CA TYR A 999 10.54 4.98 -6.30
C TYR A 999 9.45 4.00 -5.85
N LEU A 1000 9.38 3.71 -4.54
CA LEU A 1000 8.46 2.72 -4.01
C LEU A 1000 6.99 3.17 -4.09
N SER A 1001 6.67 4.46 -4.04
CA SER A 1001 5.26 4.89 -4.14
C SER A 1001 4.64 4.66 -5.53
N GLN A 1002 5.45 4.37 -6.53
CA GLN A 1002 5.10 4.17 -7.93
C GLN A 1002 5.11 2.69 -8.24
N TYR A 1003 6.05 1.94 -7.63
CA TYR A 1003 6.22 0.52 -7.89
C TYR A 1003 5.42 -0.39 -6.94
N LEU A 1004 5.45 -0.11 -5.63
CA LEU A 1004 4.82 -0.95 -4.60
C LEU A 1004 3.30 -1.13 -4.77
N PRO A 1005 2.51 -0.12 -5.19
CA PRO A 1005 1.07 -0.29 -5.39
C PRO A 1005 0.70 -1.44 -6.32
N TRP A 1006 1.53 -1.72 -7.34
CA TRP A 1006 1.28 -2.77 -8.33
C TRP A 1006 1.36 -4.19 -7.77
N ILE A 1007 2.00 -4.38 -6.62
CA ILE A 1007 2.00 -5.67 -5.91
C ILE A 1007 0.57 -6.09 -5.55
N PHE A 1008 -0.33 -5.12 -5.38
CA PHE A 1008 -1.68 -5.28 -4.86
C PHE A 1008 -2.75 -5.28 -5.94
N ILE A 1009 -2.38 -5.09 -7.20
CA ILE A 1009 -3.30 -4.97 -8.33
C ILE A 1009 -3.33 -6.32 -9.03
N GLY A 1010 -4.45 -7.05 -8.88
CA GLY A 1010 -4.62 -8.40 -9.41
C GLY A 1010 -5.06 -8.49 -10.88
N ARG A 1011 -5.59 -7.40 -11.44
CA ARG A 1011 -6.08 -7.33 -12.83
C ARG A 1011 -4.96 -7.41 -13.87
N VAL A 1012 -5.35 -7.45 -15.14
CA VAL A 1012 -4.43 -7.38 -16.28
C VAL A 1012 -3.63 -6.05 -16.26
N VAL A 1013 -2.30 -6.16 -16.31
CA VAL A 1013 -1.37 -5.02 -16.28
C VAL A 1013 -0.19 -5.27 -17.23
N PHE A 1014 0.53 -4.20 -17.51
CA PHE A 1014 1.54 -4.12 -18.56
C PHE A 1014 2.80 -3.38 -18.09
N ILE A 1015 3.93 -3.60 -18.76
CA ILE A 1015 5.24 -3.06 -18.37
C ILE A 1015 5.30 -1.52 -18.40
N TYR A 1016 4.52 -0.85 -19.25
CA TYR A 1016 4.49 0.62 -19.30
C TYR A 1016 4.00 1.26 -17.99
N HIS A 1017 3.29 0.52 -17.12
CA HIS A 1017 2.93 0.99 -15.78
C HIS A 1017 4.13 1.28 -14.88
N TYR A 1018 5.31 0.75 -15.23
CA TYR A 1018 6.57 1.05 -14.56
C TYR A 1018 7.19 2.38 -15.02
N PHE A 1019 6.72 2.99 -16.11
CA PHE A 1019 7.29 4.22 -16.68
C PHE A 1019 7.46 5.38 -15.66
N PRO A 1020 6.49 5.67 -14.76
CA PRO A 1020 6.67 6.70 -13.74
C PRO A 1020 7.84 6.43 -12.75
N SER A 1021 8.33 5.19 -12.67
CA SER A 1021 9.47 4.80 -11.84
C SER A 1021 10.82 5.13 -12.50
N VAL A 1022 10.89 5.20 -13.83
CA VAL A 1022 12.12 5.39 -14.62
C VAL A 1022 12.91 6.66 -14.24
N PRO A 1023 12.27 7.83 -14.03
CA PRO A 1023 12.98 9.03 -13.55
C PRO A 1023 13.70 8.81 -12.20
N PHE A 1024 13.11 8.02 -11.31
CA PHE A 1024 13.72 7.73 -10.00
C PHE A 1024 14.83 6.67 -10.12
N VAL A 1025 14.67 5.68 -10.99
CA VAL A 1025 15.72 4.70 -11.30
C VAL A 1025 16.98 5.40 -11.81
N THR A 1026 16.83 6.31 -12.78
CA THR A 1026 17.97 7.07 -13.33
C THR A 1026 18.62 7.99 -12.30
N LEU A 1027 17.84 8.66 -11.44
CA LEU A 1027 18.38 9.42 -10.30
C LEU A 1027 19.12 8.55 -9.29
N MET A 1028 18.64 7.33 -9.00
CA MET A 1028 19.31 6.40 -8.11
C MET A 1028 20.65 5.91 -8.67
N ILE A 1029 20.71 5.62 -9.97
CA ILE A 1029 21.96 5.28 -10.67
C ILE A 1029 22.91 6.46 -10.60
N GLY A 1030 22.45 7.66 -10.96
CA GLY A 1030 23.24 8.90 -10.91
C GLY A 1030 23.81 9.18 -9.51
N TYR A 1031 22.98 9.04 -8.47
CA TYR A 1031 23.43 9.23 -7.09
C TYR A 1031 24.44 8.18 -6.65
N SER A 1032 24.26 6.93 -7.08
CA SER A 1032 25.20 5.83 -6.81
C SER A 1032 26.55 6.09 -7.47
N MET A 1033 26.56 6.46 -8.75
CA MET A 1033 27.76 6.85 -9.49
C MET A 1033 28.47 8.03 -8.81
N LYS A 1034 27.73 9.05 -8.38
CA LYS A 1034 28.29 10.18 -7.63
C LYS A 1034 29.02 9.70 -6.38
N LYS A 1035 28.38 8.87 -5.55
CA LYS A 1035 28.99 8.37 -4.30
C LYS A 1035 30.23 7.53 -4.54
N ILE A 1036 30.23 6.72 -5.60
CA ILE A 1036 31.40 5.93 -5.99
C ILE A 1036 32.55 6.84 -6.42
N VAL A 1037 32.28 7.87 -7.23
CA VAL A 1037 33.31 8.80 -7.71
C VAL A 1037 33.82 9.71 -6.59
N ASP A 1038 32.96 10.14 -5.67
CA ASP A 1038 33.35 10.90 -4.46
C ASP A 1038 34.37 10.10 -3.62
N GLU A 1039 34.21 8.77 -3.51
CA GLU A 1039 35.13 7.89 -2.79
C GLU A 1039 36.32 7.42 -3.65
N LYS A 1040 36.13 7.26 -4.98
CA LYS A 1040 37.13 6.76 -5.92
C LYS A 1040 37.13 7.60 -7.21
N PRO A 1041 37.79 8.77 -7.24
CA PRO A 1041 37.74 9.71 -8.36
C PRO A 1041 38.13 9.14 -9.73
N LYS A 1042 39.03 8.13 -9.76
CA LYS A 1042 39.48 7.46 -10.99
C LYS A 1042 38.35 6.83 -11.81
N TRP A 1043 37.22 6.48 -11.17
CA TRP A 1043 36.08 5.86 -11.84
C TRP A 1043 35.24 6.85 -12.67
N LYS A 1044 35.49 8.16 -12.57
CA LYS A 1044 34.72 9.17 -13.31
C LYS A 1044 34.72 8.95 -14.83
N LYS A 1045 35.85 8.55 -15.41
CA LYS A 1045 35.96 8.23 -16.85
C LYS A 1045 35.06 7.04 -17.22
N ALA A 1046 35.02 6.01 -16.38
CA ALA A 1046 34.17 4.84 -16.60
C ALA A 1046 32.67 5.21 -16.59
N MET A 1047 32.26 6.21 -15.79
CA MET A 1047 30.86 6.67 -15.78
C MET A 1047 30.47 7.36 -17.10
N TYR A 1048 31.38 8.09 -17.75
CA TYR A 1048 31.11 8.65 -19.08
C TYR A 1048 31.04 7.55 -20.15
N VAL A 1049 31.93 6.57 -20.10
CA VAL A 1049 31.89 5.40 -21.01
C VAL A 1049 30.56 4.66 -20.84
N TYR A 1050 30.12 4.46 -19.60
CA TYR A 1050 28.83 3.85 -19.31
C TYR A 1050 27.65 4.62 -19.94
N ALA A 1051 27.64 5.94 -19.77
CA ALA A 1051 26.61 6.80 -20.35
C ALA A 1051 26.64 6.76 -21.89
N ALA A 1052 27.82 6.67 -22.51
CA ALA A 1052 27.95 6.48 -23.95
C ALA A 1052 27.40 5.12 -24.41
N LEU A 1053 27.65 4.04 -23.66
CA LEU A 1053 27.10 2.71 -23.95
C LEU A 1053 25.57 2.68 -23.91
N VAL A 1054 24.94 3.45 -23.00
CA VAL A 1054 23.48 3.62 -22.95
C VAL A 1054 22.96 4.20 -24.27
N VAL A 1055 23.63 5.22 -24.82
CA VAL A 1055 23.28 5.84 -26.11
C VAL A 1055 23.54 4.90 -27.28
N VAL A 1056 24.66 4.17 -27.28
CA VAL A 1056 24.95 3.15 -28.31
C VAL A 1056 23.85 2.09 -28.33
N LEU A 1057 23.42 1.61 -27.17
CA LEU A 1057 22.36 0.61 -27.08
C LEU A 1057 21.02 1.18 -27.56
N PHE A 1058 20.72 2.45 -27.28
CA PHE A 1058 19.57 3.13 -27.86
C PHE A 1058 19.60 3.16 -29.38
N ILE A 1059 20.75 3.48 -29.98
CA ILE A 1059 20.90 3.48 -31.44
C ILE A 1059 20.70 2.07 -32.02
N MET A 1060 21.23 1.04 -31.37
CA MET A 1060 21.05 -0.36 -31.80
C MET A 1060 19.57 -0.78 -31.77
N PHE A 1061 18.84 -0.42 -30.72
CA PHE A 1061 17.43 -0.78 -30.57
C PHE A 1061 16.48 0.21 -31.25
N TYR A 1062 16.98 1.32 -31.81
CA TYR A 1062 16.17 2.37 -32.42
C TYR A 1062 15.09 1.85 -33.39
N PRO A 1063 15.35 0.88 -34.29
CA PRO A 1063 14.32 0.42 -35.22
C PRO A 1063 13.07 -0.15 -34.53
N VAL A 1064 13.25 -0.97 -33.49
CA VAL A 1064 12.16 -1.68 -32.81
C VAL A 1064 11.45 -0.85 -31.73
N ILE A 1065 11.95 0.35 -31.44
CA ILE A 1065 11.34 1.30 -30.50
C ILE A 1065 10.76 2.54 -31.21
N SER A 1066 11.13 2.79 -32.46
CA SER A 1066 10.66 3.91 -33.28
C SER A 1066 9.68 3.53 -34.39
N GLY A 1067 9.61 2.25 -34.77
CA GLY A 1067 8.82 1.78 -35.91
C GLY A 1067 9.57 1.84 -37.24
N LYS A 1068 10.85 2.22 -37.24
CA LYS A 1068 11.66 2.22 -38.46
C LYS A 1068 11.83 0.80 -39.02
N ALA A 1069 11.61 0.65 -40.32
CA ALA A 1069 11.78 -0.59 -41.05
C ALA A 1069 13.16 -1.23 -40.83
N VAL A 1070 13.18 -2.54 -40.61
CA VAL A 1070 14.37 -3.31 -40.31
C VAL A 1070 14.28 -4.73 -40.87
N ASP A 1071 15.44 -5.30 -41.21
CA ASP A 1071 15.56 -6.69 -41.59
C ASP A 1071 15.31 -7.61 -40.37
N PRO A 1072 14.40 -8.60 -40.47
CA PRO A 1072 14.10 -9.50 -39.36
C PRO A 1072 15.30 -10.27 -38.79
N SER A 1073 16.29 -10.57 -39.63
CA SER A 1073 17.51 -11.27 -39.22
C SER A 1073 18.35 -10.46 -38.25
N TYR A 1074 18.39 -9.13 -38.40
CA TYR A 1074 19.09 -8.23 -37.48
C TYR A 1074 18.47 -8.29 -36.09
N VAL A 1075 17.14 -8.23 -36.02
CA VAL A 1075 16.41 -8.25 -34.75
C VAL A 1075 16.57 -9.60 -34.04
N GLN A 1076 16.39 -10.70 -34.77
CA GLN A 1076 16.52 -12.05 -34.23
C GLN A 1076 17.95 -12.35 -33.75
N LYS A 1077 18.97 -11.93 -34.50
CA LYS A 1077 20.37 -12.24 -34.18
C LYS A 1077 20.96 -11.35 -33.07
N TYR A 1078 20.60 -10.07 -33.02
CA TYR A 1078 21.30 -9.09 -32.17
C TYR A 1078 20.44 -8.43 -31.09
N LEU A 1079 19.12 -8.30 -31.30
CA LEU A 1079 18.25 -7.54 -30.39
C LEU A 1079 17.37 -8.42 -29.50
N LYS A 1080 17.01 -9.62 -29.95
CA LYS A 1080 16.17 -10.56 -29.19
C LYS A 1080 16.98 -11.29 -28.11
N TRP A 1081 17.17 -10.63 -26.97
CA TRP A 1081 17.99 -11.17 -25.87
C TRP A 1081 17.24 -12.16 -24.98
N PHE A 1082 15.91 -12.10 -24.96
CA PHE A 1082 15.04 -13.11 -24.35
C PHE A 1082 14.06 -13.65 -25.39
N ASP A 1083 13.71 -14.92 -25.28
CA ASP A 1083 12.71 -15.56 -26.16
C ASP A 1083 11.34 -14.86 -26.09
N SER A 1084 11.02 -14.33 -24.91
CA SER A 1084 9.80 -13.58 -24.62
C SER A 1084 9.79 -12.14 -25.16
N TRP A 1085 10.89 -11.64 -25.74
CA TRP A 1085 10.92 -10.31 -26.34
C TRP A 1085 10.28 -10.33 -27.72
N VAL A 1086 9.08 -9.75 -27.79
CA VAL A 1086 8.36 -9.52 -29.04
C VAL A 1086 8.66 -8.09 -29.50
N LEU A 1087 9.50 -7.98 -30.53
CA LEU A 1087 10.05 -6.71 -31.02
C LEU A 1087 9.48 -6.34 -32.40
N ILE A 1088 9.41 -7.33 -33.30
CA ILE A 1088 8.79 -7.25 -34.64
C ILE A 1088 8.16 -8.61 -34.95
N GLN A 1089 7.31 -8.67 -35.98
CA GLN A 1089 6.83 -9.93 -36.51
C GLN A 1089 7.94 -10.63 -37.29
N THR A 1090 8.17 -11.91 -37.02
CA THR A 1090 9.22 -12.70 -37.67
C THR A 1090 8.71 -14.04 -38.20
N TRP A 1091 7.40 -14.20 -38.29
CA TRP A 1091 6.71 -15.37 -38.81
C TRP A 1091 5.80 -14.96 -39.96
#